data_AF-A0A0B1Z657-F1
#
_entry.id   AF-A0A0B1Z657-F1
#
_cell.length_a   1.000
_cell.length_b   1.000
_cell.length_c   1.000
_cell.angle_alpha   90.00
_cell.angle_beta   90.00
_cell.angle_gamma   90.00
#
_symmetry.space_group_name_H-M   'P 1'
#
loop_
_entity.id
_entity.type
_entity.pdbx_description
1 polymer ?
#
loop_
_entity_poly.entity_id
_entity_poly.type
_entity_poly.pdbx_seq_one_letter_code
_entity_poly.pdbx_strand_id
1 'polypeptide(L)'
;MDNADSNAGLTPRAGTGKTFVDLDGYNDSKKIAVAPDGKIWLAGMTGVDKGWENEGYRTSLMRFNADGTPDTTFSDDGKTQLPPDIYPGEGYSAAVQPDGKYLLVYPQFTSGIAMIRINTDGTVDQGFGIDGKAIVPATWGDYASATVQPDGKILVSNRDSYENLFSVSRLNADGTVDSTFNGGNAIEFNIPDIGALEGYGFTLQADGKLLVPGYNGEMVVARLNADGSLDSSFGTDGLADTQVAGLAAAVTVQADGKILLAGGGEQEGSGYDFKIIRLNQDGTLDTSFGNAGVAVLDLTGDRDMARDITVLADGKILVAGQSTYFGNPDFSLIRLNPDGTLDTTFGALEGVLPRIDGGQGDDVLSGSYVPERLSGHDGADLLDGAGQRDVLEGGAGADVFRINVIGDSYRIDGQVVGDRIADFDANLDRIDLTSLGFSGFGNGLDGTLAVQVNEAGTRTYLKSFEANWQGHRFELALDGDLADALNETNVVFAPQRVQGTDSADRLVGSVVGDEILAGAGNDVVSAGNGHDVIDGGLGRDVLSGGEGSDVFRYDSLEDSFRTADGNFQDRITDFNPLTDKIDVSALGFTELWSGYYTSLRAVVSEDGQRTYLKSYNADEEGRRFEIALEGNVASELSDNNFIFASGDDAFTELQLLGVAAPEQFG
;
A
#
# COMPACT_ATOMS: atom_id res chain seq x y z
N MET A 1 -32.67 -10.32 11.04
CA MET A 1 -31.59 -10.04 12.00
C MET A 1 -30.46 -9.53 11.13
N ASP A 2 -30.73 -8.36 10.52
CA ASP A 2 -30.12 -7.04 10.86
C ASP A 2 -28.68 -7.05 10.33
N ASN A 3 -28.33 -6.58 9.13
CA ASN A 3 -28.76 -5.45 8.30
C ASN A 3 -28.73 -4.08 9.00
N ALA A 4 -27.52 -3.68 9.36
CA ALA A 4 -27.14 -2.28 9.48
C ALA A 4 -25.64 -2.16 9.16
N ASP A 5 -25.30 -1.96 7.89
CA ASP A 5 -24.16 -1.11 7.57
C ASP A 5 -24.47 -0.30 6.31
N SER A 6 -25.12 0.84 6.54
CA SER A 6 -25.50 1.81 5.51
C SER A 6 -24.88 3.17 5.82
N ASN A 7 -23.64 3.18 6.33
CA ASN A 7 -22.92 4.40 6.70
C ASN A 7 -21.40 4.29 6.41
N ALA A 8 -20.99 3.55 5.37
CA ALA A 8 -19.67 3.74 4.80
C ALA A 8 -19.60 5.15 4.19
N GLY A 9 -18.66 5.96 4.66
CA GLY A 9 -18.74 7.42 4.62
C GLY A 9 -18.50 8.06 3.26
N LEU A 10 -19.25 9.15 3.03
CA LEU A 10 -19.20 10.09 1.90
C LEU A 10 -17.88 10.89 1.76
N THR A 11 -16.75 10.36 2.20
CA THR A 11 -15.46 11.07 2.29
C THR A 11 -14.63 10.88 1.01
N PRO A 12 -14.26 11.98 0.30
CA PRO A 12 -13.20 11.96 -0.69
C PRO A 12 -11.92 11.37 -0.08
N ARG A 13 -11.36 10.32 -0.68
CA ARG A 13 -10.10 9.72 -0.25
C ARG A 13 -8.98 10.39 -1.03
N ALA A 14 -8.34 11.39 -0.44
CA ALA A 14 -7.24 12.11 -1.08
C ALA A 14 -5.89 11.45 -0.75
N GLY A 15 -4.98 11.38 -1.73
CA GLY A 15 -3.63 10.83 -1.60
C GLY A 15 -2.62 11.66 -2.40
N THR A 16 -1.31 11.38 -2.26
CA THR A 16 -0.26 12.12 -2.98
C THR A 16 -0.39 11.97 -4.48
N GLY A 17 -0.76 13.05 -5.15
CA GLY A 17 -0.99 13.08 -6.58
C GLY A 17 -2.30 12.43 -7.03
N LYS A 18 -3.15 11.99 -6.10
CA LYS A 18 -4.38 11.23 -6.37
C LYS A 18 -5.57 11.80 -5.58
N THR A 19 -6.75 11.79 -6.16
CA THR A 19 -8.00 12.12 -5.47
C THR A 19 -9.02 11.10 -5.92
N PHE A 20 -9.48 10.27 -4.97
CA PHE A 20 -10.57 9.34 -5.19
C PHE A 20 -11.85 9.94 -4.62
N VAL A 21 -12.93 9.82 -5.37
CA VAL A 21 -14.24 10.22 -4.88
C VAL A 21 -15.24 9.10 -5.08
N ASP A 22 -15.61 8.50 -3.95
CA ASP A 22 -16.74 7.62 -3.82
C ASP A 22 -18.05 8.45 -3.75
N LEU A 23 -19.05 8.02 -4.51
CA LEU A 23 -20.39 8.61 -4.59
C LEU A 23 -21.52 7.62 -4.25
N ASP A 24 -21.22 6.51 -3.57
CA ASP A 24 -22.10 5.35 -3.34
C ASP A 24 -22.47 4.63 -4.66
N GLY A 25 -22.13 3.35 -4.79
CA GLY A 25 -22.49 2.50 -5.93
C GLY A 25 -21.47 2.49 -7.08
N TYR A 26 -21.87 2.02 -8.27
CA TYR A 26 -20.98 1.95 -9.44
C TYR A 26 -20.61 3.34 -9.94
N ASN A 27 -19.34 3.74 -9.87
CA ASN A 27 -18.85 5.02 -10.35
C ASN A 27 -17.98 4.87 -11.60
N ASP A 28 -18.39 5.49 -12.72
CA ASP A 28 -17.58 5.60 -13.93
C ASP A 28 -17.34 7.08 -14.32
N SER A 29 -16.15 7.61 -14.00
CA SER A 29 -15.77 8.97 -14.40
C SER A 29 -15.33 8.98 -15.85
N LYS A 30 -15.81 9.93 -16.65
CA LYS A 30 -15.52 9.92 -18.09
C LYS A 30 -14.77 11.15 -18.59
N LYS A 31 -14.89 12.30 -17.92
CA LYS A 31 -14.40 13.59 -18.46
C LYS A 31 -13.90 14.57 -17.41
N ILE A 32 -12.81 15.27 -17.75
CA ILE A 32 -12.24 16.39 -17.01
C ILE A 32 -12.46 17.67 -17.82
N ALA A 33 -12.84 18.76 -17.14
CA ALA A 33 -12.74 20.09 -17.72
C ALA A 33 -12.15 21.08 -16.71
N VAL A 34 -11.22 21.92 -17.16
CA VAL A 34 -10.55 22.91 -16.31
C VAL A 34 -11.08 24.29 -16.64
N ALA A 35 -11.60 24.97 -15.62
CA ALA A 35 -12.11 26.32 -15.74
C ALA A 35 -10.96 27.36 -15.80
N PRO A 36 -11.19 28.57 -16.35
CA PRO A 36 -10.17 29.61 -16.44
C PRO A 36 -9.58 30.07 -15.09
N ASP A 37 -10.29 29.86 -13.99
CA ASP A 37 -9.86 30.14 -12.62
C ASP A 37 -9.06 29.00 -11.97
N GLY A 38 -8.81 27.91 -12.71
CA GLY A 38 -8.08 26.74 -12.26
C GLY A 38 -8.94 25.70 -11.54
N LYS A 39 -10.25 25.91 -11.40
CA LYS A 39 -11.16 24.89 -10.85
C LYS A 39 -11.28 23.71 -11.81
N ILE A 40 -11.29 22.51 -11.27
CA ILE A 40 -11.34 21.27 -12.02
C ILE A 40 -12.74 20.68 -11.89
N TRP A 41 -13.39 20.42 -13.02
CA TRP A 41 -14.67 19.73 -13.09
C TRP A 41 -14.43 18.29 -13.47
N LEU A 42 -15.08 17.38 -12.74
CA LEU A 42 -15.09 15.95 -13.04
C LEU A 42 -16.54 15.51 -13.21
N ALA A 43 -16.82 14.78 -14.29
CA ALA A 43 -18.13 14.22 -14.56
C ALA A 43 -18.06 12.72 -14.77
N GLY A 44 -19.08 12.04 -14.24
CA GLY A 44 -19.20 10.60 -14.31
C GLY A 44 -20.64 10.13 -14.15
N MET A 45 -20.80 8.82 -14.14
CA MET A 45 -22.06 8.15 -13.84
C MET A 45 -21.95 7.45 -12.49
N THR A 46 -22.97 7.59 -11.65
CA THR A 46 -23.09 6.92 -10.35
C THR A 46 -24.34 6.03 -10.36
N GLY A 47 -24.20 4.76 -9.98
CA GLY A 47 -25.31 3.84 -9.77
C GLY A 47 -26.11 4.23 -8.52
N VAL A 48 -27.44 4.27 -8.61
CA VAL A 48 -28.29 4.67 -7.49
C VAL A 48 -29.17 3.50 -7.04
N ASP A 49 -28.88 2.94 -5.85
CA ASP A 49 -29.70 1.90 -5.24
C ASP A 49 -31.00 2.47 -4.65
N LYS A 50 -32.14 1.94 -5.11
CA LYS A 50 -33.46 2.22 -4.50
C LYS A 50 -34.29 0.95 -4.30
N GLY A 51 -33.74 -0.06 -3.64
CA GLY A 51 -34.50 -1.28 -3.35
C GLY A 51 -35.15 -1.90 -4.61
N TRP A 52 -36.22 -2.66 -4.41
CA TRP A 52 -36.70 -3.70 -5.34
C TRP A 52 -37.37 -3.20 -6.64
N GLU A 53 -37.22 -1.93 -7.03
CA GLU A 53 -37.76 -1.41 -8.30
C GLU A 53 -36.72 -0.53 -9.05
N ASN A 54 -36.05 -1.18 -10.02
CA ASN A 54 -35.17 -0.67 -11.09
C ASN A 54 -33.86 0.06 -10.75
N GLU A 55 -32.77 -0.64 -11.06
CA GLU A 55 -31.39 -0.20 -11.31
C GLU A 55 -31.34 1.00 -12.28
N GLY A 56 -30.63 2.07 -11.92
CA GLY A 56 -30.41 3.21 -12.82
C GLY A 56 -29.14 3.99 -12.48
N TYR A 57 -28.54 4.62 -13.49
CA TYR A 57 -27.40 5.53 -13.32
C TYR A 57 -27.85 6.99 -13.34
N ARG A 58 -27.17 7.84 -12.57
CA ARG A 58 -27.30 9.30 -12.62
C ARG A 58 -25.99 9.93 -13.06
N THR A 59 -26.10 11.05 -13.76
CA THR A 59 -24.93 11.89 -14.00
C THR A 59 -24.54 12.59 -12.72
N SER A 60 -23.29 12.41 -12.31
CA SER A 60 -22.71 13.05 -11.15
C SER A 60 -21.62 14.02 -11.59
N LEU A 61 -21.61 15.19 -10.97
CA LEU A 61 -20.61 16.23 -11.18
C LEU A 61 -19.89 16.52 -9.86
N MET A 62 -18.59 16.74 -9.97
CA MET A 62 -17.75 17.18 -8.87
C MET A 62 -16.94 18.38 -9.29
N ARG A 63 -16.61 19.23 -8.33
CA ARG A 63 -15.65 20.31 -8.54
C ARG A 63 -14.53 20.27 -7.51
N PHE A 64 -13.32 20.47 -7.98
CA PHE A 64 -12.10 20.53 -7.17
C PHE A 64 -11.40 21.88 -7.37
N ASN A 65 -10.63 22.26 -6.37
CA ASN A 65 -9.66 23.33 -6.44
C ASN A 65 -8.47 22.94 -7.32
N ALA A 66 -7.66 23.92 -7.73
CA ALA A 66 -6.47 23.68 -8.53
C ALA A 66 -5.43 22.77 -7.84
N ASP A 67 -5.49 22.65 -6.51
CA ASP A 67 -4.64 21.76 -5.70
C ASP A 67 -5.21 20.34 -5.58
N GLY A 68 -6.38 20.04 -6.16
CA GLY A 68 -7.02 18.72 -6.10
C GLY A 68 -7.94 18.51 -4.90
N THR A 69 -8.01 19.48 -3.97
CA THR A 69 -8.97 19.41 -2.85
C THR A 69 -10.41 19.68 -3.34
N PRO A 70 -11.44 19.05 -2.74
CA PRO A 70 -12.83 19.32 -3.11
C PRO A 70 -13.20 20.80 -2.95
N ASP A 71 -13.91 21.36 -3.93
CA ASP A 71 -14.42 22.74 -3.87
C ASP A 71 -15.76 22.80 -3.14
N THR A 72 -15.73 23.01 -1.83
CA THR A 72 -16.93 23.09 -0.99
C THR A 72 -17.86 24.27 -1.30
N THR A 73 -17.46 25.20 -2.17
CA THR A 73 -18.34 26.27 -2.66
C THR A 73 -19.29 25.80 -3.78
N PHE A 74 -19.10 24.58 -4.29
CA PHE A 74 -19.97 23.95 -5.28
C PHE A 74 -20.95 23.02 -4.58
N SER A 75 -22.26 23.27 -4.70
CA SER A 75 -23.31 22.41 -4.15
C SER A 75 -23.11 22.01 -2.67
N ASP A 76 -22.54 22.92 -1.86
CA ASP A 76 -22.23 22.82 -0.43
C ASP A 76 -21.19 21.76 0.01
N ASP A 77 -20.95 20.71 -0.79
CA ASP A 77 -20.00 19.62 -0.47
C ASP A 77 -19.04 19.25 -1.62
N GLY A 78 -19.05 20.04 -2.70
CA GLY A 78 -18.23 19.82 -3.88
C GLY A 78 -18.82 18.82 -4.89
N LYS A 79 -20.06 18.36 -4.70
CA LYS A 79 -20.67 17.29 -5.49
C LYS A 79 -22.13 17.58 -5.81
N THR A 80 -22.62 17.16 -6.97
CA THR A 80 -24.05 17.22 -7.29
C THR A 80 -24.47 16.10 -8.24
N GLN A 81 -25.69 15.58 -8.05
CA GLN A 81 -26.33 14.66 -8.98
C GLN A 81 -27.34 15.41 -9.85
N LEU A 82 -27.24 15.23 -11.16
CA LEU A 82 -28.17 15.84 -12.09
C LEU A 82 -29.52 15.10 -12.11
N PRO A 83 -30.61 15.78 -12.53
CA PRO A 83 -31.92 15.17 -12.76
C PRO A 83 -31.90 13.87 -13.58
N PRO A 84 -32.77 12.88 -13.28
CA PRO A 84 -32.76 11.56 -13.94
C PRO A 84 -33.00 11.56 -15.46
N ASP A 85 -33.60 12.62 -16.01
CA ASP A 85 -33.81 12.82 -17.44
C ASP A 85 -32.54 13.25 -18.19
N ILE A 86 -31.46 13.54 -17.45
CA ILE A 86 -30.13 13.81 -17.95
C ILE A 86 -29.29 12.54 -17.87
N TYR A 87 -29.44 11.70 -18.88
CA TYR A 87 -28.71 10.45 -19.05
C TYR A 87 -27.80 10.52 -20.29
N PRO A 88 -26.49 10.76 -20.11
CA PRO A 88 -25.55 10.97 -21.21
C PRO A 88 -25.01 9.68 -21.83
N GLY A 89 -25.19 8.53 -21.18
CA GLY A 89 -24.66 7.24 -21.64
C GLY A 89 -23.13 7.22 -21.68
N GLU A 90 -22.54 6.46 -22.59
CA GLU A 90 -21.08 6.28 -22.71
C GLU A 90 -20.40 7.38 -23.56
N GLY A 91 -21.16 8.06 -24.43
CA GLY A 91 -20.63 8.85 -25.53
C GLY A 91 -20.49 10.36 -25.28
N TYR A 92 -20.36 10.79 -24.03
CA TYR A 92 -20.43 12.20 -23.67
C TYR A 92 -19.08 12.86 -23.46
N SER A 93 -19.11 14.18 -23.55
CA SER A 93 -17.97 15.08 -23.40
C SER A 93 -18.32 16.24 -22.48
N ALA A 94 -17.29 16.99 -22.10
CA ALA A 94 -17.34 18.08 -21.17
C ALA A 94 -16.53 19.26 -21.68
N ALA A 95 -17.02 20.48 -21.43
CA ALA A 95 -16.23 21.68 -21.62
C ALA A 95 -16.63 22.76 -20.61
N VAL A 96 -15.77 23.76 -20.40
CA VAL A 96 -16.09 24.91 -19.55
C VAL A 96 -16.07 26.18 -20.41
N GLN A 97 -17.10 27.00 -20.24
CA GLN A 97 -17.19 28.31 -20.90
C GLN A 97 -16.32 29.36 -20.19
N PRO A 98 -15.98 30.48 -20.85
CA PRO A 98 -15.15 31.53 -20.24
C PRO A 98 -15.72 32.15 -18.94
N ASP A 99 -17.03 32.02 -18.72
CA ASP A 99 -17.72 32.46 -17.50
C ASP A 99 -17.68 31.42 -16.36
N GLY A 100 -16.97 30.29 -16.55
CA GLY A 100 -16.82 29.21 -15.59
C GLY A 100 -17.97 28.20 -15.58
N LYS A 101 -19.00 28.39 -16.42
CA LYS A 101 -20.12 27.44 -16.52
C LYS A 101 -19.71 26.16 -17.24
N TYR A 102 -20.20 25.04 -16.74
CA TYR A 102 -19.88 23.71 -17.25
C TYR A 102 -20.89 23.29 -18.33
N LEU A 103 -20.41 22.69 -19.42
CA LEU A 103 -21.20 22.16 -20.51
C LEU A 103 -21.05 20.63 -20.54
N LEU A 104 -22.15 19.93 -20.30
CA LEU A 104 -22.28 18.49 -20.53
C LEU A 104 -22.84 18.26 -21.94
N VAL A 105 -22.16 17.47 -22.76
CA VAL A 105 -22.50 17.27 -24.18
C VAL A 105 -22.64 15.79 -24.48
N TYR A 106 -23.75 15.35 -25.04
CA TYR A 106 -24.01 13.92 -25.26
C TYR A 106 -24.94 13.65 -26.44
N PRO A 107 -24.78 12.52 -27.15
CA PRO A 107 -25.69 12.13 -28.22
C PRO A 107 -27.06 11.76 -27.66
N GLN A 108 -28.13 12.13 -28.37
CA GLN A 108 -29.49 11.69 -28.08
C GLN A 108 -30.03 10.83 -29.21
N PHE A 109 -30.37 9.59 -28.88
CA PHE A 109 -31.07 8.68 -29.79
C PHE A 109 -32.31 9.41 -30.36
N THR A 110 -32.29 9.69 -31.66
CA THR A 110 -33.33 10.38 -32.48
C THR A 110 -33.32 11.91 -32.54
N SER A 111 -32.55 12.64 -31.72
CA SER A 111 -32.66 14.11 -31.61
C SER A 111 -31.39 14.90 -31.97
N GLY A 112 -30.28 14.23 -32.28
CA GLY A 112 -28.99 14.86 -32.54
C GLY A 112 -28.12 14.91 -31.28
N ILE A 113 -27.39 16.00 -31.08
CA ILE A 113 -26.50 16.18 -29.91
C ILE A 113 -27.15 17.15 -28.93
N ALA A 114 -27.31 16.72 -27.68
CA ALA A 114 -27.78 17.57 -26.60
C ALA A 114 -26.61 18.17 -25.82
N MET A 115 -26.83 19.40 -25.35
CA MET A 115 -25.96 20.09 -24.42
C MET A 115 -26.77 20.64 -23.28
N ILE A 116 -26.25 20.47 -22.07
CA ILE A 116 -26.81 21.04 -20.85
C ILE A 116 -25.75 21.92 -20.22
N ARG A 117 -26.14 23.14 -19.86
CA ARG A 117 -25.26 24.06 -19.16
C ARG A 117 -25.56 24.07 -17.67
N ILE A 118 -24.51 23.96 -16.87
CA ILE A 118 -24.54 23.96 -15.42
C ILE A 118 -23.86 25.23 -14.93
N ASN A 119 -24.54 25.95 -14.04
CA ASN A 119 -24.02 27.12 -13.36
C ASN A 119 -22.88 26.75 -12.41
N THR A 120 -22.10 27.75 -11.99
CA THR A 120 -21.03 27.58 -11.02
C THR A 120 -21.52 27.21 -9.61
N ASP A 121 -22.81 27.19 -9.35
CA ASP A 121 -23.39 26.68 -8.10
C ASP A 121 -23.90 25.22 -8.22
N GLY A 122 -23.79 24.61 -9.39
CA GLY A 122 -24.27 23.24 -9.66
C GLY A 122 -25.70 23.15 -10.20
N THR A 123 -26.43 24.26 -10.30
CA THR A 123 -27.78 24.28 -10.86
C THR A 123 -27.77 24.28 -12.40
N VAL A 124 -28.80 23.70 -13.02
CA VAL A 124 -28.98 23.80 -14.48
C VAL A 124 -29.29 25.24 -14.89
N ASP A 125 -28.55 25.78 -15.85
CA ASP A 125 -28.76 27.12 -16.39
C ASP A 125 -29.95 27.14 -17.36
N GLN A 126 -31.13 27.48 -16.84
CA GLN A 126 -32.38 27.57 -17.58
C GLN A 126 -32.34 28.56 -18.77
N GLY A 127 -31.37 29.47 -18.83
CA GLY A 127 -31.18 30.42 -19.93
C GLY A 127 -30.38 29.87 -21.11
N PHE A 128 -29.89 28.63 -21.04
CA PHE A 128 -29.16 27.98 -22.14
C PHE A 128 -30.11 27.20 -23.06
N GLY A 129 -30.07 27.48 -24.36
CA GLY A 129 -30.97 26.85 -25.33
C GLY A 129 -32.44 27.06 -24.96
N ILE A 130 -33.18 25.96 -24.82
CA ILE A 130 -34.59 25.94 -24.38
C ILE A 130 -34.64 25.17 -23.05
N ASP A 131 -35.07 25.83 -21.98
CA ASP A 131 -35.20 25.26 -20.62
C ASP A 131 -33.92 24.55 -20.13
N GLY A 132 -32.76 25.16 -20.41
CA GLY A 132 -31.44 24.67 -20.01
C GLY A 132 -30.80 23.61 -20.91
N LYS A 133 -31.42 23.32 -22.06
CA LYS A 133 -30.95 22.34 -23.03
C LYS A 133 -30.85 22.94 -24.43
N ALA A 134 -29.68 22.83 -25.04
CA ALA A 134 -29.48 23.08 -26.46
C ALA A 134 -29.43 21.75 -27.22
N ILE A 135 -30.00 21.72 -28.43
CA ILE A 135 -29.95 20.55 -29.31
C ILE A 135 -29.43 20.99 -30.67
N VAL A 136 -28.40 20.31 -31.15
CA VAL A 136 -27.91 20.45 -32.52
C VAL A 136 -28.35 19.24 -33.32
N PRO A 137 -29.06 19.44 -34.44
CA PRO A 137 -29.37 18.35 -35.35
C PRO A 137 -28.08 17.69 -35.86
N ALA A 138 -28.01 16.37 -35.73
CA ALA A 138 -26.95 15.54 -36.28
C ALA A 138 -27.57 14.26 -36.84
N THR A 139 -26.86 13.60 -37.75
CA THR A 139 -27.11 12.18 -38.05
C THR A 139 -26.94 11.34 -36.79
N TRP A 140 -27.30 10.05 -36.86
CA TRP A 140 -27.02 9.15 -35.75
C TRP A 140 -25.52 9.20 -35.38
N GLY A 141 -25.19 9.01 -34.11
CA GLY A 141 -23.83 9.12 -33.63
C GLY A 141 -23.69 8.54 -32.23
N ASP A 142 -22.57 7.89 -32.01
CA ASP A 142 -22.24 7.20 -30.76
C ASP A 142 -21.47 8.11 -29.81
N TYR A 143 -20.82 9.16 -30.34
CA TYR A 143 -19.97 10.06 -29.58
C TYR A 143 -20.23 11.52 -29.93
N ALA A 144 -20.34 12.34 -28.90
CA ALA A 144 -20.38 13.78 -29.01
C ALA A 144 -19.16 14.39 -28.31
N SER A 145 -18.63 15.47 -28.87
CA SER A 145 -17.62 16.30 -28.19
C SER A 145 -17.90 17.77 -28.39
N ALA A 146 -17.36 18.59 -27.49
CA ALA A 146 -17.44 20.04 -27.63
C ALA A 146 -16.13 20.71 -27.25
N THR A 147 -15.84 21.81 -27.93
CA THR A 147 -14.72 22.71 -27.62
C THR A 147 -15.25 24.13 -27.59
N VAL A 148 -15.00 24.82 -26.48
CA VAL A 148 -15.37 26.23 -26.34
C VAL A 148 -14.25 27.12 -26.87
N GLN A 149 -14.61 28.03 -27.75
CA GLN A 149 -13.70 29.00 -28.35
C GLN A 149 -13.51 30.22 -27.42
N PRO A 150 -12.41 30.99 -27.57
CA PRO A 150 -12.17 32.17 -26.74
C PRO A 150 -13.26 33.25 -26.80
N ASP A 151 -14.03 33.31 -27.90
CA ASP A 151 -15.18 34.21 -28.05
C ASP A 151 -16.48 33.67 -27.41
N GLY A 152 -16.40 32.52 -26.73
CA GLY A 152 -17.51 31.85 -26.05
C GLY A 152 -18.36 30.96 -26.97
N LYS A 153 -18.10 30.93 -28.28
CA LYS A 153 -18.79 30.01 -29.20
C LYS A 153 -18.37 28.58 -28.94
N ILE A 154 -19.24 27.64 -29.33
CA ILE A 154 -19.07 26.22 -29.01
C ILE A 154 -19.01 25.46 -30.33
N LEU A 155 -17.86 24.82 -30.61
CA LEU A 155 -17.75 23.82 -31.66
C LEU A 155 -18.22 22.49 -31.10
N VAL A 156 -19.13 21.83 -31.79
CA VAL A 156 -19.72 20.57 -31.37
C VAL A 156 -19.54 19.56 -32.48
N SER A 157 -19.04 18.39 -32.12
CA SER A 157 -18.80 17.30 -33.06
C SER A 157 -19.67 16.08 -32.77
N ASN A 158 -20.03 15.35 -33.82
CA ASN A 158 -20.64 14.03 -33.77
C ASN A 158 -19.74 13.00 -34.47
N ARG A 159 -19.63 11.78 -33.93
CA ARG A 159 -19.07 10.63 -34.65
C ARG A 159 -20.12 9.53 -34.77
N ASP A 160 -20.40 9.14 -36.01
CA ASP A 160 -21.09 7.91 -36.36
C ASP A 160 -20.04 6.83 -36.64
N SER A 161 -19.94 5.83 -35.77
CA SER A 161 -18.94 4.76 -35.95
C SER A 161 -19.35 3.77 -37.04
N TYR A 162 -20.63 3.66 -37.37
CA TYR A 162 -21.14 2.74 -38.39
C TYR A 162 -20.87 3.24 -39.80
N GLU A 163 -21.12 4.53 -40.01
CA GLU A 163 -20.93 5.17 -41.31
C GLU A 163 -19.55 5.82 -41.46
N ASN A 164 -18.72 5.76 -40.42
CA ASN A 164 -17.44 6.47 -40.32
C ASN A 164 -17.55 7.97 -40.62
N LEU A 165 -18.71 8.56 -40.27
CA LEU A 165 -19.06 9.93 -40.56
C LEU A 165 -18.79 10.80 -39.35
N PHE A 166 -18.11 11.91 -39.57
CA PHE A 166 -17.89 12.94 -38.57
C PHE A 166 -18.59 14.22 -39.00
N SER A 167 -19.27 14.88 -38.07
CA SER A 167 -19.92 16.16 -38.32
C SER A 167 -19.50 17.20 -37.28
N VAL A 168 -19.33 18.45 -37.72
CA VAL A 168 -18.99 19.59 -36.87
C VAL A 168 -19.99 20.71 -37.08
N SER A 169 -20.63 21.14 -36.01
CA SER A 169 -21.52 22.30 -35.96
C SER A 169 -20.95 23.37 -35.03
N ARG A 170 -21.44 24.60 -35.15
CA ARG A 170 -21.10 25.68 -34.21
C ARG A 170 -22.34 26.30 -33.60
N LEU A 171 -22.26 26.60 -32.31
CA LEU A 171 -23.27 27.32 -31.55
C LEU A 171 -22.69 28.62 -31.01
N ASN A 172 -23.58 29.56 -30.74
CA ASN A 172 -23.28 30.73 -29.92
C ASN A 172 -23.15 30.32 -28.45
N ALA A 173 -22.62 31.24 -27.64
CA ALA A 173 -22.39 31.02 -26.22
C ALA A 173 -23.67 30.69 -25.43
N ASP A 174 -24.86 31.04 -25.93
CA ASP A 174 -26.16 30.79 -25.32
C ASP A 174 -26.80 29.45 -25.75
N GLY A 175 -26.13 28.66 -26.59
CA GLY A 175 -26.64 27.38 -27.08
C GLY A 175 -27.55 27.49 -28.30
N THR A 176 -27.68 28.68 -28.91
CA THR A 176 -28.34 28.82 -30.21
C THR A 176 -27.39 28.47 -31.36
N VAL A 177 -27.90 27.91 -32.46
CA VAL A 177 -27.07 27.59 -33.64
C VAL A 177 -26.45 28.86 -34.22
N ASP A 178 -25.14 28.83 -34.51
CA ASP A 178 -24.45 29.94 -35.15
C ASP A 178 -24.64 29.88 -36.68
N SER A 179 -25.62 30.66 -37.17
CA SER A 179 -25.92 30.75 -38.60
C SER A 179 -24.76 31.30 -39.45
N THR A 180 -23.74 31.92 -38.85
CA THR A 180 -22.55 32.42 -39.57
C THR A 180 -21.55 31.33 -39.89
N PHE A 181 -21.65 30.16 -39.24
CA PHE A 181 -20.81 29.00 -39.50
C PHE A 181 -21.50 28.07 -40.50
N ASN A 182 -20.95 27.97 -41.72
CA ASN A 182 -21.50 27.13 -42.79
C ASN A 182 -23.03 27.31 -43.04
N GLY A 183 -23.53 28.55 -42.88
CA GLY A 183 -24.95 28.87 -43.01
C GLY A 183 -25.84 28.22 -41.93
N GLY A 184 -25.28 27.80 -40.80
CA GLY A 184 -25.95 27.07 -39.72
C GLY A 184 -26.00 25.55 -39.91
N ASN A 185 -25.38 25.01 -40.95
CA ASN A 185 -25.32 23.56 -41.20
C ASN A 185 -24.03 22.96 -40.67
N ALA A 186 -24.07 21.67 -40.33
CA ALA A 186 -22.87 20.92 -40.01
C ALA A 186 -21.92 20.83 -41.21
N ILE A 187 -20.61 20.77 -40.94
CA ILE A 187 -19.60 20.31 -41.89
C ILE A 187 -19.44 18.82 -41.67
N GLU A 188 -19.49 18.02 -42.74
CA GLU A 188 -19.39 16.56 -42.68
C GLU A 188 -18.17 16.06 -43.45
N PHE A 189 -17.49 15.05 -42.90
CA PHE A 189 -16.39 14.35 -43.56
C PHE A 189 -16.28 12.91 -43.05
N ASN A 190 -15.74 12.02 -43.89
CA ASN A 190 -15.51 10.63 -43.50
C ASN A 190 -14.12 10.47 -42.92
N ILE A 191 -14.01 9.68 -41.85
CA ILE A 191 -12.73 9.24 -41.31
C ILE A 191 -12.36 7.91 -41.98
N PRO A 192 -11.14 7.75 -42.53
CA PRO A 192 -10.69 6.47 -43.06
C PRO A 192 -10.74 5.37 -41.99
N ASP A 193 -11.08 4.15 -42.38
CA ASP A 193 -11.00 2.99 -41.50
C ASP A 193 -9.52 2.73 -41.14
N ILE A 194 -9.16 2.99 -39.88
CA ILE A 194 -7.80 2.84 -39.34
C ILE A 194 -7.63 1.61 -38.46
N GLY A 195 -8.48 0.59 -38.66
CA GLY A 195 -8.18 -0.79 -38.23
C GLY A 195 -8.62 -1.17 -36.81
N ALA A 196 -8.91 -0.21 -35.93
CA ALA A 196 -9.80 -0.33 -34.77
C ALA A 196 -9.79 0.97 -33.96
N LEU A 197 -10.98 1.56 -33.77
CA LEU A 197 -11.17 2.83 -33.08
C LEU A 197 -12.26 2.72 -32.02
N GLU A 198 -11.94 2.05 -30.92
CA GLU A 198 -12.68 2.16 -29.66
C GLU A 198 -12.26 3.39 -28.83
N GLY A 199 -11.32 4.20 -29.33
CA GLY A 199 -10.91 5.45 -28.68
C GLY A 199 -12.06 6.44 -28.56
N TYR A 200 -12.39 6.80 -27.32
CA TYR A 200 -13.57 7.57 -26.93
C TYR A 200 -13.42 9.10 -27.13
N GLY A 201 -12.56 9.56 -28.04
CA GLY A 201 -12.26 10.99 -28.20
C GLY A 201 -11.45 11.35 -29.44
N PHE A 202 -11.20 12.66 -29.62
CA PHE A 202 -10.28 13.23 -30.60
C PHE A 202 -9.85 14.61 -30.07
N THR A 203 -8.74 15.16 -30.58
CA THR A 203 -8.34 16.53 -30.26
C THR A 203 -7.93 17.32 -31.50
N LEU A 204 -8.20 18.62 -31.48
CA LEU A 204 -7.85 19.55 -32.56
C LEU A 204 -6.49 20.19 -32.24
N GLN A 205 -5.58 20.12 -33.20
CA GLN A 205 -4.30 20.80 -33.13
C GLN A 205 -4.43 22.26 -33.59
N ALA A 206 -3.51 23.11 -33.15
CA ALA A 206 -3.51 24.54 -33.49
C ALA A 206 -3.35 24.81 -35.01
N ASP A 207 -2.77 23.87 -35.76
CA ASP A 207 -2.62 23.93 -37.22
C ASP A 207 -3.86 23.44 -37.98
N GLY A 208 -4.92 23.06 -37.27
CA GLY A 208 -6.19 22.59 -37.85
C GLY A 208 -6.23 21.08 -38.14
N LYS A 209 -5.19 20.32 -37.79
CA LYS A 209 -5.19 18.85 -37.89
C LYS A 209 -5.90 18.20 -36.72
N LEU A 210 -6.39 16.98 -36.91
CA LEU A 210 -7.08 16.20 -35.90
C LEU A 210 -6.22 15.01 -35.47
N LEU A 211 -6.19 14.73 -34.17
CA LEU A 211 -5.61 13.51 -33.61
C LEU A 211 -6.72 12.60 -33.08
N VAL A 212 -6.66 11.32 -33.43
CA VAL A 212 -7.67 10.31 -33.09
C VAL A 212 -6.97 9.13 -32.41
N PRO A 213 -7.17 8.91 -31.10
CA PRO A 213 -6.61 7.77 -30.39
C PRO A 213 -7.37 6.49 -30.74
N GLY A 214 -6.71 5.35 -30.61
CA GLY A 214 -7.29 4.04 -30.94
C GLY A 214 -6.55 2.88 -30.29
N TYR A 215 -6.88 1.68 -30.78
CA TYR A 215 -6.30 0.43 -30.28
C TYR A 215 -6.27 -0.62 -31.37
N ASN A 216 -5.16 -1.34 -31.50
CA ASN A 216 -5.01 -2.50 -32.41
C ASN A 216 -4.39 -3.72 -31.71
N GLY A 217 -4.43 -3.76 -30.38
CA GLY A 217 -3.52 -4.55 -29.53
C GLY A 217 -2.56 -3.64 -28.75
N GLU A 218 -2.21 -2.50 -29.36
CA GLU A 218 -1.32 -1.48 -28.83
C GLU A 218 -2.03 -0.12 -28.84
N MET A 219 -1.53 0.84 -28.06
CA MET A 219 -2.01 2.21 -28.08
C MET A 219 -1.60 2.84 -29.41
N VAL A 220 -2.57 3.33 -30.17
CA VAL A 220 -2.29 3.99 -31.46
C VAL A 220 -2.95 5.37 -31.53
N VAL A 221 -2.43 6.22 -32.41
CA VAL A 221 -3.06 7.50 -32.74
C VAL A 221 -2.91 7.80 -34.22
N ALA A 222 -3.99 8.22 -34.87
CA ALA A 222 -3.96 8.72 -36.24
C ALA A 222 -3.97 10.25 -36.25
N ARG A 223 -3.31 10.83 -37.24
CA ARG A 223 -3.40 12.26 -37.55
C ARG A 223 -4.07 12.48 -38.88
N LEU A 224 -5.08 13.34 -38.90
CA LEU A 224 -5.82 13.75 -40.09
C LEU A 224 -5.53 15.21 -40.42
N ASN A 225 -5.49 15.52 -41.71
CA ASN A 225 -5.50 16.89 -42.22
C ASN A 225 -6.86 17.55 -42.00
N ALA A 226 -6.92 18.87 -42.20
CA ALA A 226 -8.15 19.65 -42.06
C ALA A 226 -9.28 19.22 -43.03
N ASP A 227 -8.97 18.46 -44.08
CA ASP A 227 -9.93 17.90 -45.04
C ASP A 227 -10.37 16.46 -44.69
N GLY A 228 -9.91 15.91 -43.56
CA GLY A 228 -10.21 14.55 -43.10
C GLY A 228 -9.31 13.46 -43.67
N SER A 229 -8.42 13.77 -44.61
CA SER A 229 -7.45 12.80 -45.13
C SER A 229 -6.34 12.48 -44.12
N LEU A 230 -5.76 11.28 -44.16
CA LEU A 230 -4.60 10.92 -43.32
C LEU A 230 -3.40 11.82 -43.63
N ASP A 231 -2.73 12.28 -42.57
CA ASP A 231 -1.48 13.04 -42.69
C ASP A 231 -0.29 12.09 -42.83
N SER A 232 0.14 11.85 -44.07
CA SER A 232 1.26 10.95 -44.37
C SER A 232 2.62 11.34 -43.76
N SER A 233 2.74 12.53 -43.15
CA SER A 233 3.94 12.94 -42.41
C SER A 233 3.96 12.49 -40.93
N PHE A 234 2.91 11.81 -40.46
CA PHE A 234 2.77 11.35 -39.08
C PHE A 234 2.88 9.83 -39.00
N GLY A 235 3.75 9.34 -38.11
CA GLY A 235 3.99 7.90 -37.96
C GLY A 235 4.26 7.22 -39.30
N THR A 236 3.54 6.12 -39.54
CA THR A 236 3.51 5.44 -40.85
C THR A 236 2.19 5.76 -41.54
N ASP A 237 2.26 6.57 -42.61
CA ASP A 237 1.12 6.96 -43.45
C ASP A 237 -0.09 7.55 -42.68
N GLY A 238 0.18 8.31 -41.62
CA GLY A 238 -0.83 8.98 -40.80
C GLY A 238 -1.20 8.24 -39.52
N LEU A 239 -0.61 7.08 -39.26
CA LEU A 239 -0.83 6.29 -38.05
C LEU A 239 0.47 6.12 -37.25
N ALA A 240 0.47 6.55 -35.99
CA ALA A 240 1.52 6.24 -35.04
C ALA A 240 1.14 4.99 -34.25
N ASP A 241 1.89 3.92 -34.48
CA ASP A 241 1.87 2.71 -33.66
C ASP A 241 2.96 2.82 -32.59
N THR A 242 2.55 2.82 -31.33
CA THR A 242 3.46 3.14 -30.22
C THR A 242 4.20 1.93 -29.68
N GLN A 243 3.81 0.72 -30.08
CA GLN A 243 4.33 -0.55 -29.54
C GLN A 243 4.12 -0.70 -28.02
N VAL A 244 3.17 0.06 -27.45
CA VAL A 244 2.79 -0.01 -26.04
C VAL A 244 1.46 -0.72 -25.93
N ALA A 245 1.44 -1.90 -25.29
CA ALA A 245 0.23 -2.68 -25.10
C ALA A 245 -0.82 -1.92 -24.25
N GLY A 246 -2.06 -1.86 -24.76
CA GLY A 246 -3.18 -1.21 -24.08
C GLY A 246 -4.02 -0.35 -25.01
N LEU A 247 -5.14 0.16 -24.49
CA LEU A 247 -6.07 1.03 -25.19
C LEU A 247 -5.75 2.51 -24.92
N ALA A 248 -5.67 3.34 -25.96
CA ALA A 248 -5.68 4.80 -25.81
C ALA A 248 -7.13 5.31 -25.76
N ALA A 249 -7.58 5.77 -24.60
CA ALA A 249 -8.93 6.30 -24.39
C ALA A 249 -9.02 7.81 -24.69
N ALA A 250 -7.94 8.55 -24.45
CA ALA A 250 -7.91 10.00 -24.59
C ALA A 250 -6.59 10.50 -25.17
N VAL A 251 -6.65 11.67 -25.83
CA VAL A 251 -5.51 12.33 -26.47
C VAL A 251 -5.52 13.83 -26.19
N THR A 252 -4.36 14.40 -25.93
CA THR A 252 -4.18 15.86 -25.82
C THR A 252 -2.82 16.29 -26.35
N VAL A 253 -2.61 17.60 -26.51
CA VAL A 253 -1.38 18.18 -27.08
C VAL A 253 -0.81 19.22 -26.13
N GLN A 254 0.48 19.10 -25.82
CA GLN A 254 1.21 20.07 -25.02
C GLN A 254 1.56 21.32 -25.86
N ALA A 255 1.87 22.43 -25.19
CA ALA A 255 2.19 23.70 -25.86
C ALA A 255 3.42 23.63 -26.80
N ASP A 256 4.33 22.67 -26.57
CA ASP A 256 5.50 22.41 -27.40
C ASP A 256 5.21 21.47 -28.60
N GLY A 257 3.96 21.05 -28.78
CA GLY A 257 3.52 20.18 -29.86
C GLY A 257 3.68 18.69 -29.61
N LYS A 258 4.19 18.28 -28.43
CA LYS A 258 4.16 16.86 -28.01
C LYS A 258 2.73 16.40 -27.75
N ILE A 259 2.50 15.11 -27.94
CA ILE A 259 1.17 14.50 -27.89
C ILE A 259 1.15 13.55 -26.69
N LEU A 260 0.12 13.64 -25.86
CA LEU A 260 -0.10 12.73 -24.74
C LEU A 260 -1.30 11.84 -25.05
N LEU A 261 -1.15 10.55 -24.77
CA LEU A 261 -2.23 9.57 -24.81
C LEU A 261 -2.41 9.00 -23.41
N ALA A 262 -3.67 8.84 -22.99
CA ALA A 262 -4.02 8.20 -21.73
C ALA A 262 -5.02 7.07 -21.95
N GLY A 263 -4.87 6.01 -21.18
CA GLY A 263 -5.83 4.91 -21.14
C GLY A 263 -5.40 3.84 -20.15
N GLY A 264 -5.51 2.58 -20.55
CA GLY A 264 -5.10 1.47 -19.70
C GLY A 264 -4.84 0.22 -20.51
N GLY A 265 -4.14 -0.74 -19.90
CA GLY A 265 -3.84 -2.01 -20.55
C GLY A 265 -3.38 -3.03 -19.54
N GLU A 266 -3.67 -4.29 -19.81
CA GLU A 266 -3.31 -5.41 -18.96
C GLU A 266 -1.79 -5.49 -18.79
N GLN A 267 -1.35 -5.66 -17.55
CA GLN A 267 0.00 -6.13 -17.21
C GLN A 267 -0.08 -7.59 -16.76
N GLU A 268 0.94 -8.39 -17.06
CA GLU A 268 1.01 -9.77 -16.58
C GLU A 268 1.00 -9.79 -15.05
N GLY A 269 -0.12 -10.21 -14.46
CA GLY A 269 -0.25 -10.47 -13.02
C GLY A 269 -0.80 -9.34 -12.15
N SER A 270 -1.07 -8.13 -12.68
CA SER A 270 -1.52 -6.98 -11.86
C SER A 270 -2.81 -6.28 -12.34
N GLY A 271 -3.51 -6.78 -13.36
CA GLY A 271 -4.73 -6.14 -13.86
C GLY A 271 -4.45 -5.01 -14.87
N TYR A 272 -5.43 -4.10 -15.06
CA TYR A 272 -5.26 -2.93 -15.94
C TYR A 272 -4.79 -1.76 -15.09
N ASP A 273 -3.70 -1.10 -15.50
CA ASP A 273 -3.22 0.11 -14.83
C ASP A 273 -3.47 1.36 -15.68
N PHE A 274 -3.46 2.55 -15.07
CA PHE A 274 -3.37 3.80 -15.84
C PHE A 274 -2.08 3.80 -16.65
N LYS A 275 -2.20 3.99 -17.97
CA LYS A 275 -1.05 4.20 -18.85
C LYS A 275 -1.14 5.55 -19.53
N ILE A 276 -0.09 6.35 -19.37
CA ILE A 276 0.10 7.62 -20.07
C ILE A 276 1.37 7.52 -20.89
N ILE A 277 1.27 7.80 -22.19
CA ILE A 277 2.43 7.84 -23.07
C ILE A 277 2.57 9.19 -23.73
N ARG A 278 3.82 9.58 -24.02
CA ARG A 278 4.11 10.83 -24.73
C ARG A 278 4.78 10.56 -26.05
N LEU A 279 4.28 11.18 -27.11
CA LEU A 279 4.86 11.15 -28.45
C LEU A 279 5.41 12.53 -28.83
N ASN A 280 6.42 12.52 -29.68
CA ASN A 280 6.87 13.67 -30.42
C ASN A 280 5.82 14.09 -31.47
N GLN A 281 5.98 15.29 -32.03
CA GLN A 281 5.06 15.84 -33.03
C GLN A 281 4.99 15.01 -34.32
N ASP A 282 6.00 14.17 -34.61
CA ASP A 282 6.01 13.26 -35.75
C ASP A 282 5.35 11.89 -35.47
N GLY A 283 4.92 11.65 -34.23
CA GLY A 283 4.29 10.39 -33.80
C GLY A 283 5.26 9.36 -33.22
N THR A 284 6.56 9.65 -33.16
CA THR A 284 7.53 8.78 -32.48
C THR A 284 7.44 8.90 -30.96
N LEU A 285 7.73 7.83 -30.22
CA LEU A 285 7.70 7.84 -28.74
C LEU A 285 8.76 8.78 -28.17
N ASP A 286 8.38 9.64 -27.22
CA ASP A 286 9.30 10.52 -26.49
C ASP A 286 9.86 9.80 -25.26
N THR A 287 11.06 9.23 -25.41
CA THR A 287 11.70 8.43 -24.36
C THR A 287 12.15 9.22 -23.13
N SER A 288 12.00 10.55 -23.12
CA SER A 288 12.28 11.39 -21.95
C SER A 288 11.13 11.48 -20.94
N PHE A 289 9.97 10.92 -21.26
CA PHE A 289 8.77 10.93 -20.41
C PHE A 289 8.64 9.62 -19.63
N GLY A 290 8.36 9.67 -18.34
CA GLY A 290 8.20 8.50 -17.49
C GLY A 290 9.36 7.50 -17.63
N ASN A 291 9.03 6.22 -17.71
CA ASN A 291 9.99 5.17 -18.05
C ASN A 291 9.98 4.92 -19.57
N ALA A 292 10.96 5.50 -20.27
CA ALA A 292 11.18 5.33 -21.70
C ALA A 292 9.96 5.68 -22.59
N GLY A 293 9.19 6.70 -22.20
CA GLY A 293 8.02 7.21 -22.92
C GLY A 293 6.68 6.82 -22.31
N VAL A 294 6.70 6.01 -21.24
CA VAL A 294 5.50 5.44 -20.61
C VAL A 294 5.51 5.73 -19.10
N ALA A 295 4.44 6.34 -18.61
CA ALA A 295 4.11 6.38 -17.19
C ALA A 295 2.99 5.37 -16.92
N VAL A 296 3.27 4.42 -16.03
CA VAL A 296 2.29 3.42 -15.55
C VAL A 296 2.02 3.68 -14.09
N LEU A 297 0.74 3.78 -13.72
CA LEU A 297 0.31 4.10 -12.36
C LEU A 297 -0.74 3.09 -11.92
N ASP A 298 -0.35 2.29 -10.93
CA ASP A 298 -1.26 1.51 -10.11
C ASP A 298 -1.82 2.41 -9.01
N LEU A 299 -3.14 2.53 -8.96
CA LEU A 299 -3.86 3.42 -8.06
C LEU A 299 -4.40 2.69 -6.84
N THR A 300 -4.97 1.49 -7.00
CA THR A 300 -5.67 0.75 -5.93
C THR A 300 -5.46 -0.78 -5.98
N GLY A 301 -4.49 -1.28 -6.74
CA GLY A 301 -4.06 -2.70 -6.76
C GLY A 301 -4.90 -3.64 -7.63
N ASP A 302 -6.01 -3.17 -8.23
CA ASP A 302 -6.90 -3.96 -9.09
C ASP A 302 -6.97 -3.41 -10.54
N ARG A 303 -8.06 -2.73 -10.92
CA ARG A 303 -8.33 -2.31 -12.30
C ARG A 303 -8.49 -0.79 -12.36
N ASP A 304 -7.52 -0.14 -12.96
CA ASP A 304 -7.43 1.27 -13.25
C ASP A 304 -7.50 1.55 -14.76
N MET A 305 -8.40 2.45 -15.15
CA MET A 305 -8.58 2.86 -16.54
C MET A 305 -8.65 4.38 -16.65
N ALA A 306 -7.63 5.01 -17.25
CA ALA A 306 -7.71 6.43 -17.58
C ALA A 306 -8.74 6.65 -18.68
N ARG A 307 -9.60 7.65 -18.51
CA ARG A 307 -10.70 7.99 -19.43
C ARG A 307 -10.54 9.36 -20.07
N ASP A 308 -9.81 10.26 -19.44
CA ASP A 308 -9.54 11.60 -19.97
C ASP A 308 -8.21 12.17 -19.50
N ILE A 309 -7.65 13.09 -20.30
CA ILE A 309 -6.36 13.74 -20.05
C ILE A 309 -6.37 15.18 -20.53
N THR A 310 -5.80 16.08 -19.73
CA THR A 310 -5.63 17.49 -20.11
C THR A 310 -4.32 18.07 -19.57
N VAL A 311 -3.84 19.14 -20.19
CA VAL A 311 -2.59 19.82 -19.84
C VAL A 311 -2.92 21.18 -19.25
N LEU A 312 -2.39 21.44 -18.05
CA LEU A 312 -2.53 22.71 -17.36
C LEU A 312 -1.57 23.76 -17.94
N ALA A 313 -1.87 25.04 -17.69
CA ALA A 313 -1.08 26.16 -18.20
C ALA A 313 0.38 26.17 -17.71
N ASP A 314 0.66 25.52 -16.57
CA ASP A 314 2.01 25.36 -16.01
C ASP A 314 2.75 24.12 -16.57
N GLY A 315 2.12 23.38 -17.49
CA GLY A 315 2.66 22.18 -18.12
C GLY A 315 2.40 20.87 -17.35
N LYS A 316 1.80 20.93 -16.15
CA LYS A 316 1.36 19.73 -15.44
C LYS A 316 0.21 19.06 -16.19
N ILE A 317 0.01 17.78 -15.93
CA ILE A 317 -0.93 16.93 -16.68
C ILE A 317 -1.98 16.42 -15.69
N LEU A 318 -3.25 16.66 -15.95
CA LEU A 318 -4.36 16.06 -15.20
C LEU A 318 -4.89 14.86 -15.97
N VAL A 319 -5.13 13.77 -15.24
CA VAL A 319 -5.69 12.53 -15.80
C VAL A 319 -6.81 12.08 -14.89
N ALA A 320 -7.95 11.71 -15.46
CA ALA A 320 -9.05 11.12 -14.71
C ALA A 320 -9.48 9.82 -15.33
N GLY A 321 -10.07 8.97 -14.50
CA GLY A 321 -10.50 7.67 -14.90
C GLY A 321 -11.11 6.92 -13.72
N GLN A 322 -11.29 5.63 -13.94
CA GLN A 322 -11.92 4.75 -12.98
C GLN A 322 -10.85 3.90 -12.30
N SER A 323 -10.90 3.77 -10.98
CA SER A 323 -10.09 2.81 -10.21
C SER A 323 -10.98 1.85 -9.46
N THR A 324 -10.68 0.57 -9.52
CA THR A 324 -11.47 -0.46 -8.84
C THR A 324 -10.83 -0.78 -7.50
N TYR A 325 -11.63 -0.77 -6.44
CA TYR A 325 -11.23 -1.14 -5.09
C TYR A 325 -12.23 -2.16 -4.55
N PHE A 326 -11.78 -3.40 -4.26
CA PHE A 326 -12.63 -4.50 -3.77
C PHE A 326 -13.88 -4.75 -4.64
N GLY A 327 -13.73 -4.64 -5.96
CA GLY A 327 -14.81 -4.85 -6.93
C GLY A 327 -15.76 -3.67 -7.15
N ASN A 328 -15.59 -2.55 -6.43
CA ASN A 328 -16.33 -1.32 -6.67
C ASN A 328 -15.45 -0.29 -7.40
N PRO A 329 -15.88 0.21 -8.56
CA PRO A 329 -15.15 1.26 -9.25
C PRO A 329 -15.47 2.64 -8.68
N ASP A 330 -14.42 3.43 -8.42
CA ASP A 330 -14.43 4.82 -7.96
C ASP A 330 -13.94 5.78 -9.04
N PHE A 331 -14.31 7.06 -8.90
CA PHE A 331 -13.70 8.13 -9.69
C PHE A 331 -12.29 8.41 -9.18
N SER A 332 -11.34 8.47 -10.09
CA SER A 332 -9.93 8.77 -9.83
C SER A 332 -9.49 10.00 -10.61
N LEU A 333 -8.86 10.93 -9.93
CA LEU A 333 -8.22 12.11 -10.53
C LEU A 333 -6.78 12.18 -10.06
N ILE A 334 -5.83 12.24 -10.98
CA ILE A 334 -4.41 12.37 -10.67
C ILE A 334 -3.78 13.57 -11.37
N ARG A 335 -2.65 14.04 -10.85
CA ARG A 335 -1.82 15.05 -11.51
C ARG A 335 -0.40 14.56 -11.67
N LEU A 336 0.16 14.69 -12.87
CA LEU A 336 1.56 14.40 -13.18
C LEU A 336 2.33 15.69 -13.43
N ASN A 337 3.62 15.65 -13.12
CA ASN A 337 4.61 16.62 -13.56
C ASN A 337 4.81 16.53 -15.09
N PRO A 338 5.40 17.56 -15.72
CA PRO A 338 5.66 17.55 -17.17
C PRO A 338 6.56 16.40 -17.65
N ASP A 339 7.33 15.78 -16.76
CA ASP A 339 8.19 14.62 -17.07
C ASP A 339 7.48 13.27 -16.93
N GLY A 340 6.22 13.24 -16.49
CA GLY A 340 5.42 12.02 -16.32
C GLY A 340 5.51 11.40 -14.93
N THR A 341 6.29 11.98 -14.01
CA THR A 341 6.26 11.60 -12.59
C THR A 341 5.00 12.12 -11.90
N LEU A 342 4.54 11.45 -10.85
CA LEU A 342 3.36 11.86 -10.09
C LEU A 342 3.64 13.17 -9.32
N ASP A 343 2.73 14.15 -9.42
CA ASP A 343 2.81 15.39 -8.63
C ASP A 343 2.22 15.16 -7.24
N THR A 344 3.08 14.81 -6.29
CA THR A 344 2.70 14.47 -4.91
C THR A 344 2.09 15.63 -4.12
N THR A 345 2.15 16.87 -4.64
CA THR A 345 1.50 18.04 -4.00
C THR A 345 0.01 18.16 -4.33
N PHE A 346 -0.48 17.41 -5.31
CA PHE A 346 -1.89 17.43 -5.72
C PHE A 346 -2.72 16.47 -4.88
N GLY A 347 -3.91 16.89 -4.46
CA GLY A 347 -4.75 16.16 -3.50
C GLY A 347 -4.24 16.22 -2.06
N ALA A 348 -3.06 16.80 -1.82
CA ALA A 348 -2.51 16.95 -0.48
C ALA A 348 -3.30 17.99 0.31
N LEU A 349 -4.18 17.54 1.20
CA LEU A 349 -4.79 18.40 2.21
C LEU A 349 -3.71 18.80 3.22
N GLU A 350 -3.50 20.10 3.46
CA GLU A 350 -2.60 20.54 4.53
C GLU A 350 -3.00 19.86 5.86
N GLY A 351 -2.06 19.11 6.44
CA GLY A 351 -2.28 18.36 7.69
C GLY A 351 -2.74 16.90 7.51
N VAL A 352 -2.85 16.39 6.29
CA VAL A 352 -3.08 14.96 6.00
C VAL A 352 -1.81 14.39 5.36
N LEU A 353 -1.17 13.46 6.06
CA LEU A 353 0.03 12.78 5.57
C LEU A 353 -0.31 11.93 4.33
N PRO A 354 0.57 11.84 3.30
CA PRO A 354 0.55 10.81 2.27
C PRO A 354 0.15 9.44 2.83
N ARG A 355 -0.76 8.70 2.19
CA ARG A 355 -1.29 7.43 2.73
C ARG A 355 -0.84 6.22 1.90
N ILE A 356 -0.36 5.18 2.58
CA ILE A 356 -0.05 3.85 2.04
C ILE A 356 -0.96 2.85 2.77
N ASP A 357 -1.79 2.11 2.04
CA ASP A 357 -2.77 1.18 2.60
C ASP A 357 -2.45 -0.26 2.14
N GLY A 358 -2.47 -1.19 3.11
CA GLY A 358 -2.48 -2.62 2.90
C GLY A 358 -3.86 -3.17 2.50
N GLY A 359 -3.91 -4.48 2.28
CA GLY A 359 -5.09 -5.27 1.97
C GLY A 359 -5.83 -5.77 3.21
N GLN A 360 -6.17 -7.07 3.22
CA GLN A 360 -6.92 -7.73 4.31
C GLN A 360 -6.21 -9.00 4.78
N GLY A 361 -4.94 -9.17 4.41
CA GLY A 361 -4.08 -10.24 4.86
C GLY A 361 -2.65 -9.74 4.96
N ASP A 362 -1.74 -10.58 5.43
CA ASP A 362 -0.37 -10.20 5.81
C ASP A 362 0.38 -9.41 4.72
N ASP A 363 0.66 -8.14 5.00
CA ASP A 363 1.30 -7.20 4.08
C ASP A 363 2.70 -6.76 4.53
N VAL A 364 3.48 -6.25 3.57
CA VAL A 364 4.75 -5.57 3.84
C VAL A 364 4.67 -4.17 3.27
N LEU A 365 4.56 -3.18 4.16
CA LEU A 365 4.44 -1.76 3.82
C LEU A 365 5.76 -1.05 4.12
N SER A 366 6.26 -0.30 3.15
CA SER A 366 7.47 0.52 3.32
C SER A 366 7.24 1.93 2.78
N GLY A 367 7.48 2.91 3.66
CA GLY A 367 7.41 4.34 3.37
C GLY A 367 8.61 4.84 2.55
N SER A 368 8.62 6.14 2.33
CA SER A 368 9.69 6.88 1.70
C SER A 368 10.32 7.87 2.69
N TYR A 369 11.05 8.89 2.23
CA TYR A 369 11.75 9.83 3.12
C TYR A 369 10.93 11.11 3.37
N VAL A 370 9.60 11.01 3.38
CA VAL A 370 8.66 12.11 3.62
C VAL A 370 7.61 11.67 4.64
N PRO A 371 7.04 12.57 5.45
CA PRO A 371 6.00 12.22 6.41
C PRO A 371 4.80 11.52 5.74
N GLU A 372 4.44 10.33 6.18
CA GLU A 372 3.43 9.43 5.61
C GLU A 372 2.52 8.83 6.70
N ARG A 373 1.41 8.22 6.28
CA ARG A 373 0.55 7.37 7.09
C ARG A 373 0.48 5.98 6.45
N LEU A 374 0.93 4.96 7.15
CA LEU A 374 0.86 3.56 6.71
C LEU A 374 -0.28 2.88 7.49
N SER A 375 -1.12 2.11 6.81
CA SER A 375 -2.25 1.38 7.41
C SER A 375 -2.25 -0.07 6.92
N GLY A 376 -2.01 -1.04 7.81
CA GLY A 376 -2.02 -2.48 7.51
C GLY A 376 -3.42 -3.03 7.22
N HIS A 377 -4.40 -2.61 8.03
CA HIS A 377 -5.78 -3.11 8.03
C HIS A 377 -5.93 -4.47 8.72
N ASP A 378 -6.38 -5.52 8.05
CA ASP A 378 -6.54 -6.84 8.66
C ASP A 378 -5.34 -7.70 8.20
N GLY A 379 -4.73 -8.49 9.08
CA GLY A 379 -3.56 -9.30 8.71
C GLY A 379 -2.45 -9.20 9.75
N ALA A 380 -1.40 -10.01 9.62
CA ALA A 380 -0.16 -9.82 10.38
C ALA A 380 0.82 -9.02 9.51
N ASP A 381 0.82 -7.70 9.69
CA ASP A 381 1.46 -6.77 8.77
C ASP A 381 2.84 -6.31 9.26
N LEU A 382 3.73 -6.03 8.31
CA LEU A 382 5.06 -5.45 8.57
C LEU A 382 5.10 -4.02 8.04
N LEU A 383 5.23 -3.03 8.94
CA LEU A 383 5.25 -1.62 8.61
C LEU A 383 6.62 -0.98 8.90
N ASP A 384 7.22 -0.34 7.90
CA ASP A 384 8.46 0.46 7.99
C ASP A 384 8.19 1.86 7.43
N GLY A 385 8.25 2.90 8.26
CA GLY A 385 8.01 4.29 7.86
C GLY A 385 9.15 4.91 7.03
N ALA A 386 10.35 4.35 7.16
CA ALA A 386 11.61 4.78 6.56
C ALA A 386 12.21 6.11 7.05
N GLY A 387 11.55 7.27 6.91
CA GLY A 387 12.10 8.44 7.57
C GLY A 387 11.38 9.73 7.34
N GLN A 388 11.72 10.72 8.16
CA GLN A 388 10.83 11.81 8.54
C GLN A 388 9.84 11.31 9.59
N ARG A 389 8.61 11.84 9.60
CA ARG A 389 7.69 11.66 10.72
C ARG A 389 6.44 10.98 10.24
N ASP A 390 6.34 9.70 10.52
CA ASP A 390 5.27 8.87 9.99
C ASP A 390 4.22 8.54 11.06
N VAL A 391 3.04 8.15 10.59
CA VAL A 391 1.96 7.60 11.40
C VAL A 391 1.70 6.16 10.93
N LEU A 392 1.97 5.19 11.80
CA LEU A 392 1.83 3.78 11.49
C LEU A 392 0.58 3.23 12.19
N GLU A 393 -0.25 2.53 11.44
CA GLU A 393 -1.47 1.85 11.89
C GLU A 393 -1.41 0.40 11.48
N GLY A 394 -1.34 -0.52 12.44
CA GLY A 394 -1.33 -1.96 12.15
C GLY A 394 -2.72 -2.43 11.75
N GLY A 395 -3.72 -2.08 12.57
CA GLY A 395 -5.09 -2.51 12.42
C GLY A 395 -5.37 -3.77 13.25
N ALA A 396 -5.93 -4.80 12.63
CA ALA A 396 -6.33 -6.04 13.27
C ALA A 396 -5.39 -7.19 12.88
N GLY A 397 -4.64 -7.69 13.85
CA GLY A 397 -3.82 -8.89 13.70
C GLY A 397 -2.60 -8.80 14.59
N ALA A 398 -1.51 -9.46 14.20
CA ALA A 398 -0.27 -9.44 14.97
C ALA A 398 0.81 -8.72 14.15
N ASP A 399 0.88 -7.40 14.34
CA ASP A 399 1.63 -6.52 13.45
C ASP A 399 3.05 -6.27 13.96
N VAL A 400 3.96 -5.95 13.03
CA VAL A 400 5.36 -5.65 13.29
C VAL A 400 5.70 -4.26 12.77
N PHE A 401 6.00 -3.34 13.68
CA PHE A 401 6.51 -2.01 13.35
C PHE A 401 8.03 -2.02 13.39
N ARG A 402 8.68 -1.91 12.23
CA ARG A 402 10.14 -2.01 12.11
C ARG A 402 10.78 -0.64 12.00
N ILE A 403 11.81 -0.41 12.80
CA ILE A 403 12.67 0.78 12.70
C ILE A 403 14.12 0.34 12.52
N ASN A 404 14.64 0.53 11.31
CA ASN A 404 15.93 -0.04 10.92
C ASN A 404 17.13 0.85 11.22
N VAL A 405 16.95 2.17 11.30
CA VAL A 405 18.02 3.13 11.55
C VAL A 405 17.54 4.24 12.49
N ILE A 406 18.43 4.78 13.32
CA ILE A 406 18.07 5.93 14.19
C ILE A 406 17.66 7.16 13.35
N GLY A 407 18.10 7.26 12.10
CA GLY A 407 17.71 8.35 11.19
C GLY A 407 16.25 8.33 10.73
N ASP A 408 15.54 7.25 11.03
CA ASP A 408 14.11 7.05 10.78
C ASP A 408 13.32 7.77 11.88
N SER A 409 13.43 7.28 13.12
CA SER A 409 12.68 7.79 14.28
C SER A 409 13.56 8.48 15.32
N TYR A 410 13.61 9.82 15.31
CA TYR A 410 14.47 10.57 16.23
C TYR A 410 14.00 11.95 16.63
N ARG A 411 14.70 12.50 17.62
CA ARG A 411 14.58 13.87 18.09
C ARG A 411 15.93 14.58 18.06
N ILE A 412 15.88 15.85 17.72
CA ILE A 412 16.94 16.84 17.94
C ILE A 412 16.36 18.01 18.75
N ASP A 413 17.22 18.80 19.39
CA ASP A 413 16.76 19.92 20.22
C ASP A 413 15.90 20.90 19.39
N GLY A 414 14.62 21.00 19.75
CA GLY A 414 13.64 21.88 19.09
C GLY A 414 12.88 21.28 17.90
N GLN A 415 13.16 20.03 17.49
CA GLN A 415 12.43 19.35 16.41
C GLN A 415 12.21 17.87 16.72
N VAL A 416 10.98 17.41 16.57
CA VAL A 416 10.59 16.00 16.69
C VAL A 416 10.38 15.46 15.30
N VAL A 417 11.17 14.46 14.93
CA VAL A 417 11.04 13.71 13.68
C VAL A 417 10.48 12.32 13.96
N GLY A 418 10.55 11.83 15.20
CA GLY A 418 10.05 10.52 15.61
C GLY A 418 8.62 10.19 15.18
N ASP A 419 8.49 8.97 14.69
CA ASP A 419 7.25 8.37 14.20
C ASP A 419 6.27 8.13 15.33
N ARG A 420 5.04 7.85 14.93
CA ARG A 420 3.93 7.58 15.82
C ARG A 420 3.21 6.33 15.39
N ILE A 421 3.14 5.35 16.27
CA ILE A 421 2.23 4.22 16.12
C ILE A 421 0.89 4.60 16.76
N ALA A 422 -0.20 4.53 16.00
CA ALA A 422 -1.49 5.11 16.39
C ALA A 422 -2.45 4.11 17.07
N ASP A 423 -2.28 2.81 16.87
CA ASP A 423 -3.23 1.78 17.32
C ASP A 423 -2.61 0.52 17.94
N PHE A 424 -1.37 0.61 18.41
CA PHE A 424 -0.62 -0.52 18.98
C PHE A 424 -1.40 -1.35 20.01
N ASP A 425 -1.64 -2.63 19.73
CA ASP A 425 -2.18 -3.63 20.66
C ASP A 425 -1.04 -4.41 21.33
N ALA A 426 -0.76 -4.09 22.60
CA ALA A 426 0.29 -4.76 23.38
C ALA A 426 0.09 -6.27 23.60
N ASN A 427 -1.05 -6.86 23.24
CA ASN A 427 -1.23 -8.32 23.32
C ASN A 427 -0.76 -9.04 22.04
N LEU A 428 -0.78 -8.36 20.89
CA LEU A 428 -0.56 -8.97 19.58
C LEU A 428 0.65 -8.36 18.86
N ASP A 429 0.82 -7.05 18.94
CA ASP A 429 1.77 -6.30 18.13
C ASP A 429 3.19 -6.30 18.69
N ARG A 430 4.14 -6.07 17.80
CA ARG A 430 5.57 -6.08 18.04
C ARG A 430 6.26 -4.88 17.40
N ILE A 431 7.33 -4.42 18.02
CA ILE A 431 8.21 -3.38 17.50
C ILE A 431 9.59 -3.99 17.30
N ASP A 432 10.07 -4.00 16.07
CA ASP A 432 11.38 -4.54 15.70
C ASP A 432 12.42 -3.42 15.69
N LEU A 433 13.27 -3.41 16.73
CA LEU A 433 14.40 -2.47 16.90
C LEU A 433 15.76 -3.18 16.81
N THR A 434 15.79 -4.41 16.30
CA THR A 434 16.99 -5.27 16.27
C THR A 434 18.17 -4.64 15.53
N SER A 435 17.90 -3.77 14.55
CA SER A 435 18.94 -3.09 13.78
C SER A 435 19.55 -1.87 14.48
N LEU A 436 18.97 -1.40 15.60
CA LEU A 436 19.38 -0.16 16.28
C LEU A 436 20.45 -0.37 17.36
N GLY A 437 20.67 -1.62 17.80
CA GLY A 437 21.63 -1.95 18.83
C GLY A 437 21.23 -1.53 20.24
N PHE A 438 19.95 -1.18 20.45
CA PHE A 438 19.40 -1.07 21.80
C PHE A 438 19.32 -2.44 22.43
N SER A 439 19.58 -2.45 23.72
CA SER A 439 19.79 -3.68 24.46
C SER A 439 18.55 -4.07 25.28
N GLY A 440 17.73 -3.09 25.68
CA GLY A 440 16.49 -3.33 26.42
C GLY A 440 15.82 -2.04 26.91
N PHE A 441 14.83 -2.20 27.80
CA PHE A 441 14.27 -1.07 28.55
C PHE A 441 15.17 -0.65 29.71
N GLY A 442 15.08 0.61 30.12
CA GLY A 442 15.89 1.14 31.22
C GLY A 442 15.66 2.62 31.49
N ASN A 443 16.72 3.32 31.87
CA ASN A 443 16.66 4.75 32.16
C ASN A 443 16.89 5.64 30.91
N GLY A 444 17.04 5.02 29.72
CA GLY A 444 17.29 5.72 28.46
C GLY A 444 18.76 6.11 28.26
N LEU A 445 19.68 5.59 29.07
CA LEU A 445 21.13 5.77 28.97
C LEU A 445 21.81 4.42 28.82
N ASP A 446 23.09 4.43 28.44
CA ASP A 446 23.95 3.24 28.32
C ASP A 446 23.34 2.15 27.40
N GLY A 447 22.76 2.56 26.26
CA GLY A 447 22.16 1.64 25.27
C GLY A 447 20.74 1.15 25.57
N THR A 448 20.10 1.66 26.64
CA THR A 448 18.71 1.30 27.01
C THR A 448 17.67 2.31 26.51
N LEU A 449 16.40 1.91 26.48
CA LEU A 449 15.26 2.79 26.18
C LEU A 449 14.41 3.08 27.42
N ALA A 450 14.18 4.36 27.70
CA ALA A 450 13.23 4.79 28.72
C ALA A 450 11.79 4.74 28.18
N VAL A 451 10.88 4.16 28.96
CA VAL A 451 9.43 4.23 28.73
C VAL A 451 8.88 5.43 29.50
N GLN A 452 8.28 6.39 28.80
CA GLN A 452 7.73 7.60 29.42
C GLN A 452 6.33 7.91 28.90
N VAL A 453 5.39 8.17 29.81
CA VAL A 453 4.05 8.65 29.46
C VAL A 453 4.02 10.17 29.53
N ASN A 454 3.29 10.82 28.60
CA ASN A 454 3.04 12.25 28.72
C ASN A 454 2.14 12.60 29.92
N GLU A 455 2.16 13.86 30.33
CA GLU A 455 1.35 14.35 31.46
C GLU A 455 -0.16 14.11 31.27
N ALA A 456 -0.62 14.02 30.02
CA ALA A 456 -2.02 13.79 29.70
C ALA A 456 -2.43 12.30 29.74
N GLY A 457 -1.49 11.36 29.83
CA GLY A 457 -1.78 9.92 29.76
C GLY A 457 -2.27 9.45 28.38
N THR A 458 -2.00 10.22 27.33
CA THR A 458 -2.49 9.93 25.97
C THR A 458 -1.42 9.37 25.05
N ARG A 459 -0.15 9.39 25.47
CA ARG A 459 0.98 8.87 24.69
C ARG A 459 2.07 8.29 25.58
N THR A 460 2.56 7.14 25.17
CA THR A 460 3.80 6.52 25.67
C THR A 460 4.92 6.78 24.67
N TYR A 461 6.13 6.97 25.18
CA TYR A 461 7.33 7.20 24.39
C TYR A 461 8.41 6.20 24.75
N LEU A 462 9.06 5.66 23.74
CA LEU A 462 10.33 4.95 23.87
C LEU A 462 11.46 5.92 23.53
N LYS A 463 12.38 6.17 24.47
CA LYS A 463 13.40 7.21 24.33
C LYS A 463 14.80 6.74 24.68
N SER A 464 15.76 7.08 23.83
CA SER A 464 17.16 7.17 24.22
C SER A 464 17.53 8.62 24.51
N PHE A 465 18.23 8.86 25.61
CA PHE A 465 18.84 10.16 25.94
C PHE A 465 20.27 10.27 25.44
N GLU A 466 20.74 9.31 24.66
CA GLU A 466 22.07 9.33 24.06
C GLU A 466 21.96 9.79 22.61
N ALA A 467 22.73 10.83 22.28
CA ALA A 467 22.78 11.33 20.93
C ALA A 467 23.84 10.56 20.14
N ASN A 468 23.51 10.16 18.91
CA ASN A 468 24.51 9.62 17.98
C ASN A 468 25.48 10.73 17.50
N TRP A 469 26.42 10.37 16.64
CA TRP A 469 27.41 11.31 16.09
C TRP A 469 26.82 12.47 15.26
N GLN A 470 25.56 12.35 14.81
CA GLN A 470 24.79 13.41 14.12
C GLN A 470 23.95 14.26 15.08
N GLY A 471 23.94 13.94 16.38
CA GLY A 471 23.13 14.61 17.39
C GLY A 471 21.71 14.04 17.55
N HIS A 472 21.36 12.97 16.85
CA HIS A 472 20.02 12.38 16.88
C HIS A 472 19.86 11.49 18.12
N ARG A 473 18.75 11.66 18.83
CA ARG A 473 18.32 10.83 19.96
C ARG A 473 17.10 10.04 19.54
N PHE A 474 17.12 8.72 19.67
CA PHE A 474 15.97 7.90 19.28
C PHE A 474 14.72 8.25 20.12
N GLU A 475 13.60 8.44 19.44
CA GLU A 475 12.28 8.70 20.05
C GLU A 475 11.20 8.10 19.16
N LEU A 476 10.44 7.14 19.69
CA LEU A 476 9.24 6.58 19.06
C LEU A 476 8.03 6.84 19.95
N ALA A 477 6.92 7.31 19.36
CA ALA A 477 5.69 7.57 20.09
C ALA A 477 4.63 6.49 19.83
N LEU A 478 3.92 6.09 20.88
CA LEU A 478 2.75 5.22 20.82
C LEU A 478 1.57 5.98 21.41
N ASP A 479 0.40 5.87 20.79
CA ASP A 479 -0.83 6.41 21.36
C ASP A 479 -1.34 5.53 22.52
N GLY A 480 -1.88 6.19 23.55
CA GLY A 480 -2.34 5.56 24.79
C GLY A 480 -1.30 5.56 25.91
N ASP A 481 -1.72 5.09 27.08
CA ASP A 481 -0.84 4.80 28.21
C ASP A 481 -0.52 3.30 28.22
N LEU A 482 0.65 2.98 27.70
CA LEU A 482 1.15 1.62 27.54
C LEU A 482 2.32 1.30 28.50
N ALA A 483 2.60 2.15 29.50
CA ALA A 483 3.81 1.99 30.31
C ALA A 483 3.87 0.69 31.10
N ASP A 484 2.72 0.19 31.57
CA ASP A 484 2.62 -1.08 32.29
C ASP A 484 2.37 -2.28 31.36
N ALA A 485 2.05 -2.02 30.08
CA ALA A 485 1.75 -3.05 29.09
C ALA A 485 2.99 -3.45 28.28
N LEU A 486 3.85 -2.48 27.94
CA LEU A 486 5.07 -2.70 27.19
C LEU A 486 6.07 -3.52 28.00
N ASN A 487 6.48 -4.64 27.42
CA ASN A 487 7.53 -5.49 27.95
C ASN A 487 8.38 -6.03 26.79
N GLU A 488 9.39 -6.84 27.10
CA GLU A 488 10.36 -7.34 26.11
C GLU A 488 9.75 -8.33 25.10
N THR A 489 8.53 -8.83 25.34
CA THR A 489 7.78 -9.54 24.30
C THR A 489 7.24 -8.57 23.25
N ASN A 490 7.01 -7.30 23.56
CA ASN A 490 6.47 -6.30 22.62
C ASN A 490 7.55 -5.59 21.82
N VAL A 491 8.74 -5.39 22.38
CA VAL A 491 9.83 -4.69 21.71
C VAL A 491 11.00 -5.64 21.57
N VAL A 492 11.34 -5.96 20.32
CA VAL A 492 12.41 -6.89 19.99
C VAL A 492 13.72 -6.10 19.91
N PHE A 493 14.60 -6.36 20.87
CA PHE A 493 15.94 -5.77 20.95
C PHE A 493 16.98 -6.67 20.28
N ALA A 494 18.14 -6.10 19.94
CA ALA A 494 19.27 -6.90 19.52
C ALA A 494 19.85 -7.63 20.75
N PRO A 495 19.97 -8.96 20.74
CA PRO A 495 20.66 -9.64 21.82
C PRO A 495 22.13 -9.18 21.85
N GLN A 496 22.60 -8.74 23.01
CA GLN A 496 24.00 -8.39 23.19
C GLN A 496 24.82 -9.69 23.26
N ARG A 497 25.75 -9.87 22.31
CA ARG A 497 26.55 -11.10 22.27
C ARG A 497 27.72 -11.04 23.25
N VAL A 498 27.70 -11.93 24.24
CA VAL A 498 28.82 -12.18 25.15
C VAL A 498 29.44 -13.52 24.81
N GLN A 499 30.69 -13.53 24.33
CA GLN A 499 31.37 -14.74 23.91
C GLN A 499 32.57 -15.06 24.81
N GLY A 500 32.60 -16.27 25.36
CA GLY A 500 33.72 -16.84 26.08
C GLY A 500 34.77 -17.48 25.15
N THR A 501 35.59 -18.36 25.71
CA THR A 501 36.74 -18.99 25.07
C THR A 501 36.66 -20.52 25.20
N ASP A 502 37.68 -21.23 24.71
CA ASP A 502 37.80 -22.69 24.94
C ASP A 502 38.44 -23.01 26.31
N SER A 503 38.38 -22.08 27.27
CA SER A 503 38.93 -22.22 28.63
C SER A 503 37.88 -21.83 29.66
N ALA A 504 38.07 -22.28 30.91
CA ALA A 504 37.15 -21.95 31.99
C ALA A 504 37.04 -20.42 32.21
N ASP A 505 35.86 -19.89 31.90
CA ASP A 505 35.54 -18.47 31.91
C ASP A 505 34.57 -18.10 33.03
N ARG A 506 34.55 -16.79 33.34
CA ARG A 506 33.57 -16.21 34.25
C ARG A 506 32.90 -15.04 33.53
N LEU A 507 31.71 -15.30 33.03
CA LEU A 507 30.95 -14.38 32.19
C LEU A 507 29.86 -13.72 33.03
N VAL A 508 29.73 -12.42 32.84
CA VAL A 508 28.67 -11.62 33.47
C VAL A 508 28.01 -10.89 32.32
N GLY A 509 26.73 -11.18 32.08
CA GLY A 509 25.91 -10.41 31.18
C GLY A 509 25.52 -9.07 31.82
N SER A 510 24.54 -8.43 31.24
CA SER A 510 24.18 -7.05 31.52
C SER A 510 22.77 -6.97 32.09
N VAL A 511 22.23 -5.76 32.21
CA VAL A 511 20.89 -5.56 32.79
C VAL A 511 19.77 -5.72 31.76
N VAL A 512 20.08 -6.27 30.59
CA VAL A 512 19.25 -6.34 29.39
C VAL A 512 19.52 -7.67 28.67
N GLY A 513 18.71 -8.04 27.67
CA GLY A 513 18.83 -9.36 27.03
C GLY A 513 20.17 -9.59 26.31
N ASP A 514 20.91 -10.61 26.75
CA ASP A 514 22.18 -11.07 26.21
C ASP A 514 22.05 -12.43 25.49
N GLU A 515 22.84 -12.65 24.44
CA GLU A 515 23.15 -13.99 23.93
C GLU A 515 24.56 -14.36 24.43
N ILE A 516 24.61 -15.23 25.44
CA ILE A 516 25.84 -15.66 26.09
C ILE A 516 26.26 -17.02 25.54
N LEU A 517 27.39 -17.05 24.84
CA LEU A 517 28.02 -18.26 24.33
C LEU A 517 29.31 -18.51 25.12
N ALA A 518 29.24 -19.39 26.12
CA ALA A 518 30.36 -19.58 27.04
C ALA A 518 31.55 -20.32 26.39
N GLY A 519 31.28 -21.27 25.49
CA GLY A 519 32.30 -21.94 24.70
C GLY A 519 32.64 -23.32 25.26
N ALA A 520 33.92 -23.67 25.32
CA ALA A 520 34.35 -24.93 25.95
C ALA A 520 35.07 -24.61 27.25
N GLY A 521 34.83 -25.34 28.32
CA GLY A 521 35.39 -24.91 29.60
C GLY A 521 34.77 -25.58 30.80
N ASN A 522 34.83 -24.90 31.94
CA ASN A 522 33.91 -25.15 33.05
C ASN A 522 33.56 -23.76 33.53
N ASP A 523 32.53 -23.21 32.92
CA ASP A 523 32.26 -21.80 32.89
C ASP A 523 31.30 -21.43 34.00
N VAL A 524 31.38 -20.17 34.42
CA VAL A 524 30.43 -19.60 35.38
C VAL A 524 29.79 -18.40 34.73
N VAL A 525 28.52 -18.54 34.36
CA VAL A 525 27.71 -17.53 33.71
C VAL A 525 26.73 -16.93 34.71
N SER A 526 26.64 -15.60 34.71
CA SER A 526 25.62 -14.82 35.41
C SER A 526 25.05 -13.84 34.41
N ALA A 527 23.87 -14.13 33.86
CA ALA A 527 23.37 -13.43 32.69
C ALA A 527 22.80 -12.04 33.03
N GLY A 528 21.97 -11.93 34.06
CA GLY A 528 21.69 -10.63 34.69
C GLY A 528 20.21 -10.39 34.91
N ASN A 529 19.69 -9.28 34.39
CA ASN A 529 18.29 -8.87 34.59
C ASN A 529 17.45 -8.92 33.28
N GLY A 530 18.09 -9.22 32.15
CA GLY A 530 17.47 -9.25 30.84
C GLY A 530 16.78 -10.57 30.53
N HIS A 531 16.17 -10.69 29.34
CA HIS A 531 15.77 -12.00 28.82
C HIS A 531 16.93 -12.61 28.05
N ASP A 532 17.65 -13.48 28.73
CA ASP A 532 18.95 -13.96 28.27
C ASP A 532 18.83 -15.32 27.57
N VAL A 533 19.64 -15.51 26.52
CA VAL A 533 19.86 -16.80 25.88
C VAL A 533 21.25 -17.27 26.28
N ILE A 534 21.30 -18.37 27.04
CA ILE A 534 22.53 -18.87 27.65
C ILE A 534 22.85 -20.24 27.07
N ASP A 535 24.00 -20.31 26.40
CA ASP A 535 24.63 -21.55 25.97
C ASP A 535 25.92 -21.74 26.78
N GLY A 536 25.91 -22.75 27.65
CA GLY A 536 27.08 -23.15 28.44
C GLY A 536 28.18 -23.80 27.58
N GLY A 537 27.80 -24.39 26.45
CA GLY A 537 28.68 -25.14 25.58
C GLY A 537 29.27 -26.38 26.25
N LEU A 538 30.51 -26.72 25.91
CA LEU A 538 31.13 -27.96 26.36
C LEU A 538 31.71 -27.81 27.76
N GLY A 539 31.28 -28.65 28.70
CA GLY A 539 32.02 -28.81 29.94
C GLY A 539 31.15 -29.10 31.13
N ARG A 540 31.40 -28.40 32.23
CA ARG A 540 30.56 -28.50 33.42
C ARG A 540 30.35 -27.12 33.97
N ASP A 541 29.26 -26.54 33.53
CA ASP A 541 29.03 -25.11 33.65
C ASP A 541 28.06 -24.81 34.79
N VAL A 542 28.20 -23.61 35.34
CA VAL A 542 27.32 -23.07 36.36
C VAL A 542 26.64 -21.85 35.78
N LEU A 543 25.36 -21.99 35.48
CA LEU A 543 24.56 -21.01 34.75
C LEU A 543 23.56 -20.36 35.71
N SER A 544 23.40 -19.05 35.57
CA SER A 544 22.42 -18.23 36.29
C SER A 544 21.81 -17.27 35.27
N GLY A 545 20.48 -17.34 35.11
CA GLY A 545 19.72 -16.45 34.25
C GLY A 545 19.52 -15.08 34.91
N GLY A 546 19.15 -15.12 36.20
CA GLY A 546 18.90 -13.95 37.01
C GLY A 546 17.43 -13.54 36.98
N GLU A 547 17.13 -12.26 36.83
CA GLU A 547 15.75 -11.78 36.62
C GLU A 547 15.46 -11.78 35.12
N GLY A 548 14.28 -12.22 34.68
CA GLY A 548 14.00 -12.28 33.24
C GLY A 548 13.14 -13.49 32.88
N SER A 549 12.90 -13.67 31.58
CA SER A 549 12.43 -14.92 30.99
C SER A 549 13.59 -15.49 30.17
N ASP A 550 14.39 -16.34 30.81
CA ASP A 550 15.66 -16.80 30.26
C ASP A 550 15.52 -18.12 29.51
N VAL A 551 16.38 -18.34 28.52
CA VAL A 551 16.46 -19.58 27.75
C VAL A 551 17.83 -20.22 27.93
N PHE A 552 17.86 -21.39 28.55
CA PHE A 552 19.06 -22.22 28.64
C PHE A 552 19.09 -23.20 27.47
N ARG A 553 20.03 -23.02 26.54
CA ARG A 553 20.11 -23.77 25.29
C ARG A 553 21.12 -24.91 25.40
N TYR A 554 20.75 -26.05 24.84
CA TYR A 554 21.59 -27.24 24.69
C TYR A 554 21.51 -27.72 23.23
N ASP A 555 22.58 -27.48 22.47
CA ASP A 555 22.64 -27.78 21.04
C ASP A 555 23.25 -29.16 20.74
N SER A 556 23.99 -29.73 21.70
CA SER A 556 24.63 -31.04 21.60
C SER A 556 24.49 -31.86 22.89
N LEU A 557 24.45 -33.18 22.75
CA LEU A 557 24.49 -34.09 23.90
C LEU A 557 25.81 -33.93 24.70
N GLU A 558 26.87 -33.43 24.05
CA GLU A 558 28.15 -33.18 24.70
C GLU A 558 28.15 -31.97 25.64
N ASP A 559 27.16 -31.09 25.52
CA ASP A 559 27.04 -29.89 26.35
C ASP A 559 26.76 -30.29 27.81
N SER A 560 25.83 -31.22 28.03
CA SER A 560 25.52 -31.68 29.38
C SER A 560 25.07 -33.14 29.44
N PHE A 561 25.92 -34.00 30.02
CA PHE A 561 25.65 -35.43 30.07
C PHE A 561 26.18 -36.15 31.31
N ARG A 562 25.70 -37.38 31.47
CA ARG A 562 26.16 -38.32 32.49
C ARG A 562 26.54 -39.66 31.87
N THR A 563 27.56 -40.31 32.43
CA THR A 563 27.91 -41.70 32.10
C THR A 563 27.72 -42.63 33.30
N ALA A 564 28.09 -43.90 33.20
CA ALA A 564 28.06 -44.81 34.35
C ALA A 564 29.00 -44.35 35.49
N ASP A 565 30.15 -43.77 35.13
CA ASP A 565 31.26 -43.51 36.05
C ASP A 565 31.61 -42.02 36.22
N GLY A 566 30.99 -41.13 35.42
CA GLY A 566 31.31 -39.70 35.40
C GLY A 566 30.08 -38.79 35.38
N ASN A 567 30.26 -37.56 35.86
CA ASN A 567 29.26 -36.51 35.88
C ASN A 567 29.81 -35.25 35.18
N PHE A 568 29.23 -34.92 34.03
CA PHE A 568 29.56 -33.79 33.16
C PHE A 568 28.30 -32.97 32.87
N GLN A 569 27.42 -32.88 33.87
CA GLN A 569 26.16 -32.16 33.76
C GLN A 569 26.32 -30.70 34.17
N ASP A 570 25.64 -29.82 33.48
CA ASP A 570 25.53 -28.43 33.85
C ASP A 570 24.60 -28.22 35.03
N ARG A 571 24.80 -27.08 35.68
CA ARG A 571 24.01 -26.66 36.82
C ARG A 571 23.44 -25.27 36.61
N ILE A 572 22.12 -25.20 36.51
CA ILE A 572 21.35 -23.95 36.52
C ILE A 572 20.96 -23.64 37.97
N THR A 573 21.28 -22.43 38.42
CA THR A 573 21.25 -22.08 39.85
C THR A 573 19.98 -21.35 40.32
N ASP A 574 19.20 -20.81 39.40
CA ASP A 574 18.08 -19.90 39.70
C ASP A 574 16.86 -20.08 38.79
N PHE A 575 16.75 -21.20 38.08
CA PHE A 575 15.65 -21.48 37.15
C PHE A 575 14.26 -21.22 37.76
N ASN A 576 13.49 -20.34 37.11
CA ASN A 576 12.11 -19.97 37.47
C ASN A 576 11.09 -20.65 36.53
N PRO A 577 10.32 -21.66 36.99
CA PRO A 577 9.35 -22.38 36.16
C PRO A 577 8.16 -21.54 35.63
N LEU A 578 8.01 -20.28 36.06
CA LEU A 578 6.96 -19.41 35.55
C LEU A 578 7.36 -18.63 34.30
N THR A 579 8.65 -18.38 34.11
CA THR A 579 9.18 -17.47 33.08
C THR A 579 10.22 -18.13 32.19
N ASP A 580 11.08 -18.97 32.78
CA ASP A 580 12.27 -19.49 32.10
C ASP A 580 11.96 -20.75 31.29
N LYS A 581 12.79 -20.98 30.28
CA LYS A 581 12.71 -22.13 29.39
C LYS A 581 14.05 -22.83 29.23
N ILE A 582 13.97 -24.11 28.92
CA ILE A 582 15.11 -24.96 28.56
C ILE A 582 14.91 -25.40 27.11
N ASP A 583 15.82 -24.97 26.23
CA ASP A 583 15.83 -25.36 24.83
C ASP A 583 16.66 -26.62 24.63
N VAL A 584 15.98 -27.69 24.25
CA VAL A 584 16.55 -29.02 23.96
C VAL A 584 16.09 -29.52 22.60
N SER A 585 15.60 -28.61 21.75
CA SER A 585 15.03 -28.93 20.45
C SER A 585 16.06 -29.56 19.52
N ALA A 586 17.31 -29.09 19.56
CA ALA A 586 18.43 -29.65 18.81
C ALA A 586 18.79 -31.09 19.22
N LEU A 587 18.45 -31.51 20.45
CA LEU A 587 18.71 -32.85 20.97
C LEU A 587 17.62 -33.87 20.55
N GLY A 588 16.54 -33.43 19.89
CA GLY A 588 15.47 -34.31 19.42
C GLY A 588 14.47 -34.75 20.49
N PHE A 589 14.47 -34.14 21.68
CA PHE A 589 13.45 -34.42 22.70
C PHE A 589 12.12 -33.75 22.33
N THR A 590 11.00 -34.43 22.61
CA THR A 590 9.66 -34.02 22.18
C THR A 590 8.68 -33.73 23.33
N GLU A 591 8.94 -34.23 24.55
CA GLU A 591 8.01 -34.11 25.68
C GLU A 591 8.68 -34.33 27.05
N LEU A 592 8.04 -33.83 28.12
CA LEU A 592 8.36 -34.17 29.51
C LEU A 592 7.47 -35.32 29.98
N TRP A 593 8.05 -36.52 30.12
CA TRP A 593 7.31 -37.71 30.51
C TRP A 593 8.16 -38.74 31.28
N SER A 594 8.61 -39.79 30.59
CA SER A 594 9.19 -40.98 31.23
C SER A 594 10.70 -40.96 31.35
N GLY A 595 11.37 -40.08 30.59
CA GLY A 595 12.82 -40.07 30.45
C GLY A 595 13.33 -41.13 29.48
N TYR A 596 12.46 -41.88 28.80
CA TYR A 596 12.84 -42.85 27.77
C TYR A 596 12.48 -42.36 26.38
N TYR A 597 13.19 -42.86 25.37
CA TYR A 597 13.02 -42.48 23.96
C TYR A 597 13.29 -40.98 23.77
N THR A 598 12.35 -40.25 23.18
CA THR A 598 12.42 -38.80 22.97
C THR A 598 11.84 -38.00 24.13
N SER A 599 11.61 -38.61 25.30
CA SER A 599 11.07 -37.91 26.48
C SER A 599 12.14 -37.64 27.54
N LEU A 600 12.00 -36.51 28.24
CA LEU A 600 12.78 -36.18 29.44
C LEU A 600 12.01 -36.52 30.72
N ARG A 601 12.72 -36.68 31.83
CA ARG A 601 12.11 -36.85 33.16
C ARG A 601 12.71 -35.92 34.20
N ALA A 602 11.86 -35.22 34.93
CA ALA A 602 12.22 -34.48 36.12
C ALA A 602 12.28 -35.40 37.36
N VAL A 603 13.39 -35.41 38.08
CA VAL A 603 13.62 -36.23 39.28
C VAL A 603 14.30 -35.41 40.36
N VAL A 604 13.67 -35.32 41.53
CA VAL A 604 14.22 -34.62 42.70
C VAL A 604 15.33 -35.43 43.36
N SER A 605 16.40 -34.78 43.81
CA SER A 605 17.48 -35.39 44.59
C SER A 605 17.00 -35.93 45.95
N GLU A 606 17.74 -36.87 46.54
CA GLU A 606 17.37 -37.47 47.84
C GLU A 606 17.31 -36.46 49.00
N ASP A 607 18.11 -35.39 48.93
CA ASP A 607 18.13 -34.29 49.90
C ASP A 607 17.08 -33.20 49.61
N GLY A 608 16.33 -33.33 48.50
CA GLY A 608 15.32 -32.37 48.08
C GLY A 608 15.87 -31.02 47.62
N GLN A 609 17.19 -30.87 47.45
CA GLN A 609 17.82 -29.59 47.13
C GLN A 609 17.97 -29.34 45.62
N ARG A 610 17.76 -30.35 44.77
CA ARG A 610 17.92 -30.23 43.32
C ARG A 610 16.86 -31.01 42.57
N THR A 611 16.56 -30.53 41.37
CA THR A 611 15.76 -31.23 40.37
C THR A 611 16.66 -31.58 39.20
N TYR A 612 16.73 -32.85 38.85
CA TYR A 612 17.45 -33.30 37.67
C TYR A 612 16.49 -33.51 36.52
N LEU A 613 16.83 -32.99 35.35
CA LEU A 613 16.19 -33.34 34.10
C LEU A 613 17.07 -34.35 33.38
N LYS A 614 16.54 -35.53 33.10
CA LYS A 614 17.33 -36.68 32.64
C LYS A 614 16.66 -37.40 31.48
N SER A 615 17.49 -37.84 30.55
CA SER A 615 17.21 -38.99 29.69
C SER A 615 17.84 -40.25 30.29
N TYR A 616 17.15 -41.38 30.18
CA TYR A 616 17.65 -42.72 30.51
C TYR A 616 18.23 -43.43 29.29
N ASN A 617 18.02 -42.87 28.09
CA ASN A 617 18.59 -43.38 26.86
C ASN A 617 20.04 -42.91 26.78
N ALA A 618 20.95 -43.88 26.65
CA ALA A 618 22.35 -43.60 26.43
C ALA A 618 22.69 -43.74 24.93
N ASP A 619 23.60 -42.90 24.45
CA ASP A 619 24.18 -43.02 23.12
C ASP A 619 25.18 -44.19 23.01
N GLU A 620 25.84 -44.32 21.86
CA GLU A 620 26.84 -45.37 21.60
C GLU A 620 28.03 -45.31 22.57
N GLU A 621 28.36 -44.12 23.07
CA GLU A 621 29.41 -43.86 24.05
C GLU A 621 28.95 -44.01 25.52
N GLY A 622 27.67 -44.33 25.75
CA GLY A 622 27.09 -44.49 27.09
C GLY A 622 26.76 -43.18 27.81
N ARG A 623 26.73 -42.06 27.08
CA ARG A 623 26.34 -40.73 27.55
C ARG A 623 24.83 -40.59 27.48
N ARG A 624 24.25 -40.00 28.52
CA ARG A 624 22.82 -39.69 28.59
C ARG A 624 22.66 -38.24 29.03
N PHE A 625 21.73 -37.52 28.39
CA PHE A 625 21.48 -36.13 28.71
C PHE A 625 21.03 -35.99 30.16
N GLU A 626 21.67 -35.10 30.90
CA GLU A 626 21.31 -34.82 32.30
C GLU A 626 21.73 -33.38 32.59
N ILE A 627 20.83 -32.57 33.16
CA ILE A 627 21.13 -31.25 33.73
C ILE A 627 20.60 -31.18 35.17
N ALA A 628 21.16 -30.27 35.97
CA ALA A 628 20.70 -30.02 37.34
C ALA A 628 20.16 -28.61 37.52
N LEU A 629 18.92 -28.52 37.98
CA LEU A 629 18.32 -27.29 38.48
C LEU A 629 18.48 -27.24 40.00
N GLU A 630 18.99 -26.14 40.54
CA GLU A 630 18.95 -25.93 41.99
C GLU A 630 17.50 -25.69 42.46
N GLY A 631 17.12 -26.31 43.58
CA GLY A 631 15.75 -26.30 44.10
C GLY A 631 14.90 -27.50 43.70
N ASN A 632 13.76 -27.63 44.39
CA ASN A 632 12.75 -28.66 44.13
C ASN A 632 11.63 -28.08 43.26
N VAL A 633 11.86 -28.02 41.95
CA VAL A 633 10.92 -27.47 40.95
C VAL A 633 10.22 -28.57 40.14
N ALA A 634 10.52 -29.85 40.38
CA ALA A 634 10.05 -30.97 39.56
C ALA A 634 8.52 -31.05 39.37
N SER A 635 7.74 -30.64 40.37
CA SER A 635 6.27 -30.63 40.29
C SER A 635 5.68 -29.40 39.60
N GLU A 636 6.50 -28.38 39.37
CA GLU A 636 6.12 -27.13 38.72
C GLU A 636 6.46 -27.14 37.22
N LEU A 637 7.29 -28.09 36.79
CA LEU A 637 7.66 -28.26 35.39
C LEU A 637 6.55 -28.93 34.57
N SER A 638 6.35 -28.41 33.37
CA SER A 638 5.46 -28.91 32.33
C SER A 638 6.11 -28.74 30.96
N ASP A 639 5.49 -29.24 29.89
CA ASP A 639 6.00 -29.04 28.52
C ASP A 639 6.19 -27.56 28.14
N ASN A 640 5.45 -26.64 28.77
CA ASN A 640 5.58 -25.21 28.52
C ASN A 640 6.93 -24.60 28.97
N ASN A 641 7.66 -25.31 29.84
CA ASN A 641 8.99 -24.92 30.31
C ASN A 641 10.11 -25.32 29.36
N PHE A 642 9.78 -25.96 28.23
CA PHE A 642 10.75 -26.48 27.30
C PHE A 642 10.48 -25.98 25.89
N ILE A 643 11.56 -25.86 25.12
CA ILE A 643 11.49 -25.78 23.66
C ILE A 643 11.92 -27.16 23.16
N PHE A 644 10.94 -27.93 22.66
CA PHE A 644 11.12 -29.29 22.15
C PHE A 644 11.24 -29.31 20.63
N ALA A 645 11.81 -30.40 20.11
CA ALA A 645 11.88 -30.66 18.68
C ALA A 645 10.48 -30.81 18.07
N SER A 646 10.31 -30.38 16.82
CA SER A 646 9.06 -30.61 16.10
C SER A 646 8.88 -32.11 15.82
N GLY A 647 7.62 -32.58 15.75
CA GLY A 647 7.33 -34.01 15.60
C GLY A 647 7.99 -34.67 14.37
N ASP A 648 8.30 -33.91 13.32
CA ASP A 648 8.95 -34.42 12.10
C ASP A 648 10.48 -34.56 12.24
N ASP A 649 11.12 -33.75 13.09
CA ASP A 649 12.57 -33.80 13.35
C ASP A 649 12.96 -35.01 14.21
N ALA A 650 12.06 -35.47 15.08
CA ALA A 650 12.28 -36.64 15.94
C ALA A 650 12.31 -37.98 15.19
N PHE A 651 11.79 -38.04 13.95
CA PHE A 651 11.72 -39.29 13.16
C PHE A 651 12.90 -39.52 12.21
N THR A 652 13.81 -38.55 12.02
CA THR A 652 14.97 -38.75 11.13
C THR A 652 16.02 -39.68 11.73
N GLU A 653 16.12 -39.78 13.06
CA GLU A 653 17.07 -40.69 13.72
C GLU A 653 16.60 -42.16 13.73
N LEU A 654 15.30 -42.42 13.57
CA LEU A 654 14.74 -43.78 13.59
C LEU A 654 14.81 -44.51 12.24
N GLN A 655 15.29 -43.86 11.17
CA GLN A 655 15.46 -44.49 9.85
C GLN A 655 16.81 -45.20 9.64
N LEU A 656 17.77 -45.08 10.58
CA LEU A 656 19.12 -45.64 10.44
C LEU A 656 19.48 -46.78 11.43
N LEU A 657 18.51 -47.46 12.03
CA LEU A 657 18.73 -48.74 12.73
C LEU A 657 17.74 -49.80 12.23
N GLY A 658 18.04 -50.36 11.06
CA GLY A 658 17.19 -51.34 10.40
C GLY A 658 17.05 -52.68 11.15
N VAL A 659 15.94 -53.37 10.90
CA VAL A 659 15.90 -54.84 10.98
C VAL A 659 15.24 -55.39 9.71
N ALA A 660 16.01 -56.19 9.00
CA ALA A 660 15.60 -56.94 7.82
C ALA A 660 14.41 -57.87 8.12
N ALA A 661 13.48 -57.95 7.17
CA ALA A 661 12.36 -58.89 7.20
C ALA A 661 12.88 -60.35 7.15
N PRO A 662 12.36 -61.28 7.97
CA PRO A 662 12.60 -62.70 7.76
C PRO A 662 11.76 -63.21 6.59
N GLU A 663 12.42 -63.98 5.72
CA GLU A 663 11.83 -64.75 4.63
C GLU A 663 10.68 -65.66 5.12
N GLN A 664 9.56 -65.63 4.40
CA GLN A 664 8.54 -66.67 4.50
C GLN A 664 8.99 -67.91 3.71
N PHE A 665 9.19 -69.03 4.40
CA PHE A 665 9.16 -70.36 3.81
C PHE A 665 8.10 -71.22 4.50
N GLY A 666 7.20 -71.79 3.70
CA GLY A 666 6.53 -73.07 3.96
C GLY A 666 5.21 -73.03 4.71
#